data_AF-A0A3T1D3Q7-F1
#
_entry.id   AF-A0A3T1D3Q7-F1
#
_cell.length_a   1.000
_cell.length_b   1.000
_cell.length_c   1.000
_cell.angle_alpha   90.00
_cell.angle_beta   90.00
_cell.angle_gamma   90.00
#
_symmetry.space_group_name_H-M   'P 1'
#
loop_
_entity.id
_entity.type
_entity.pdbx_description
1 polymer ?
#
loop_
_entity_poly.entity_id
_entity_poly.type
_entity_poly.pdbx_seq_one_letter_code
_entity_poly.pdbx_strand_id
1 'polypeptide(L)'
;MSKNLLCKASFFVCLVLLFSIVISVTVPISYAGAAGHVADEVASIPNNIMGDYKEPTAESIEGVELVVAGVSRATVVLTSTATDLEKQAAQELQSYVKKVSGADMPVVTHASAINGIKIFVGSAAPDPQLEQIRQKGTDPDSFRLSVSGDSIQLVGLSDRGVLFAAYELLEQIGIRWFTPGDLGTEIPSLQTIRVKEQNTIQNPGVINRYVGGMDYLFSSGAIEYVDKFEGKKWMQHNRGSTVPLGGHGLPCTITPQERPDLFIKVDGNLTTQLDVSQPGTLTCVVEGVLEYLKENPNTKYIDLGPDDGDNLGTTEWDAVDFDPLMGSNSITDRYVKFYNKVLEQIEPQYPDVGIAFFAYLRYMRAPVREVPNPKLLPVIAPISVDRIHSIENSMSWERDYLKDLINDWKKLGVDVSVYSYMFNLADPGLPFSMINRIVEEMSYYHKEEMNQLRFEVMPSWGYQGPSLYMMAKLNWNPELDVQKTLSDYFSKYYGPAAEPMWNHFRKLEDVFANADYYTGAVFDYSKILTPDVMADLESTLAEAESKVTANSKYAKRVWMTRVAFDFGNEFTDMRDAYLKFDFVKAKQHYDEAKSLLELAYLQSPVIIHPWTAEYLDIFWKEQIEMSYKRVTNGNQIVAQLPDEWLAMLIPGGNGDKLGLWKPGVGTKSWMKLKTYSDTWSNQGLRYYKGEVWYRTSVNVAEQFKDKPIRLWFGDIDETPRVWINGKEIQPKSTGIATVIPWEYEVTSAIKFGKKNDIVVSVINKSLDEVGTGGIIGPAFLWAVAPEPIDEPGDPDELLTNPGFEKGTIGWEPFYTAKLTSVTSPVSGGSKALEVSGRNNNYTGAMQNLKAILLENGQGTYDFGANLRTKSGEQTMYVNIFVNDSEGEHYFNGSFENVGNGSWVRSSGSKNITWTGELKAARIYVESAGGTGDFYIDDFSFKKKKLPSFDKSTLTTSVSTIPAGTEFKVNYGLSSVSKAVYGQDIKLDYDSSVMEFVTAKSLIDGVGIVETVKEPAGKLRLIVASQGSEHAVIDNAQVVELTFRAKKIAQSASGVISITSAILGDNQGNETQAALSSISVRVTAIVAVENSADINQDGKVTVGDLSIIAARYGKDRSSPDWEQVKSADINGDGVIDILDLVAVAKKILE
;
A
#
# COMPACT_ATOMS: atom_id res chain seq x y z
N MET A 1 57.80 -25.33 1.26
CA MET A 1 58.16 -26.76 1.49
C MET A 1 57.22 -27.33 2.55
N SER A 2 57.26 -28.64 2.82
CA SER A 2 56.08 -29.45 3.12
C SER A 2 55.96 -30.03 4.55
N LYS A 3 54.70 -30.41 4.90
CA LYS A 3 54.27 -31.52 5.80
C LYS A 3 54.37 -31.41 7.34
N ASN A 4 53.18 -31.27 7.96
CA ASN A 4 52.45 -32.29 8.73
C ASN A 4 53.02 -33.04 9.97
N LEU A 5 52.22 -32.93 11.06
CA LEU A 5 51.68 -33.99 11.97
C LEU A 5 52.32 -34.34 13.35
N LEU A 6 51.40 -34.49 14.34
CA LEU A 6 51.34 -35.40 15.52
C LEU A 6 51.85 -35.01 16.95
N CYS A 7 50.89 -34.54 17.78
CA CYS A 7 50.34 -35.21 19.00
C CYS A 7 51.19 -35.49 20.27
N LYS A 8 50.73 -35.00 21.46
CA LYS A 8 50.43 -35.79 22.71
C LYS A 8 50.05 -34.96 23.97
N ALA A 9 49.54 -35.63 25.01
CA ALA A 9 49.22 -35.15 26.37
C ALA A 9 49.38 -36.32 27.40
N SER A 10 49.09 -36.28 28.72
CA SER A 10 48.40 -35.30 29.60
C SER A 10 48.60 -35.62 31.13
N PHE A 11 47.96 -34.82 32.01
CA PHE A 11 47.37 -35.18 33.35
C PHE A 11 48.19 -35.27 34.69
N PHE A 12 47.57 -34.65 35.74
CA PHE A 12 47.44 -35.07 37.18
C PHE A 12 48.61 -34.90 38.22
N VAL A 13 48.42 -34.66 39.55
CA VAL A 13 47.29 -34.14 40.41
C VAL A 13 47.72 -33.81 41.89
N CYS A 14 47.10 -32.76 42.49
CA CYS A 14 46.76 -32.35 43.90
C CYS A 14 47.48 -32.73 45.26
N LEU A 15 47.04 -31.99 46.33
CA LEU A 15 47.04 -32.19 47.81
C LEU A 15 48.28 -31.71 48.67
N VAL A 16 48.20 -31.12 49.89
CA VAL A 16 47.07 -30.65 50.77
C VAL A 16 47.53 -29.77 52.00
N LEU A 17 46.79 -28.69 52.37
CA LEU A 17 46.48 -28.07 53.73
C LEU A 17 47.59 -27.75 54.80
N LEU A 18 47.43 -26.94 55.89
CA LEU A 18 46.30 -26.20 56.57
C LEU A 18 46.77 -25.09 57.58
N PHE A 19 45.80 -24.29 58.07
CA PHE A 19 45.67 -23.44 59.31
C PHE A 19 45.69 -21.89 59.10
N SER A 20 44.75 -21.04 59.60
CA SER A 20 43.68 -21.17 60.64
C SER A 20 42.45 -20.22 60.45
N ILE A 21 41.21 -20.73 60.68
CA ILE A 21 40.13 -20.30 61.64
C ILE A 21 39.66 -18.80 61.63
N VAL A 22 38.38 -18.35 61.52
CA VAL A 22 37.05 -18.61 62.19
C VAL A 22 35.88 -18.31 61.18
N ILE A 23 35.02 -19.24 60.72
CA ILE A 23 33.71 -19.74 61.27
C ILE A 23 32.55 -18.70 61.22
N SER A 24 31.31 -18.92 60.73
CA SER A 24 30.59 -19.96 59.94
C SER A 24 29.24 -19.31 59.45
N VAL A 25 28.40 -19.79 58.50
CA VAL A 25 27.68 -21.08 58.34
C VAL A 25 27.21 -21.25 56.85
N THR A 26 26.74 -22.46 56.50
CA THR A 26 26.58 -23.15 55.20
C THR A 26 25.28 -22.96 54.36
N VAL A 27 25.44 -23.00 53.01
CA VAL A 27 24.64 -23.78 51.99
C VAL A 27 23.19 -23.34 51.66
N PRO A 28 22.61 -23.58 50.44
CA PRO A 28 23.13 -24.11 49.15
C PRO A 28 23.02 -23.13 47.95
N ILE A 29 23.52 -23.56 46.78
CA ILE A 29 23.12 -23.02 45.46
C ILE A 29 21.65 -23.36 45.18
N SER A 30 20.86 -22.36 44.76
CA SER A 30 19.53 -22.56 44.20
C SER A 30 19.29 -21.66 42.98
N TYR A 31 18.84 -22.25 41.87
CA TYR A 31 18.30 -21.54 40.72
C TYR A 31 16.89 -21.01 41.05
N ALA A 32 16.69 -19.69 40.94
CA ALA A 32 15.39 -19.07 40.67
C ALA A 32 15.65 -17.64 40.17
N GLY A 33 15.09 -17.27 39.01
CA GLY A 33 15.19 -15.92 38.50
C GLY A 33 14.19 -14.98 39.16
N ALA A 34 14.56 -13.71 39.26
CA ALA A 34 13.63 -12.59 39.41
C ALA A 34 14.17 -11.44 38.57
N ALA A 35 13.31 -10.84 37.74
CA ALA A 35 13.68 -9.67 36.95
C ALA A 35 14.05 -8.50 37.87
N GLY A 36 15.13 -7.79 37.54
CA GLY A 36 15.50 -6.52 38.15
C GLY A 36 15.63 -5.49 37.04
N HIS A 37 14.79 -4.46 37.06
CA HIS A 37 14.87 -3.35 36.11
C HIS A 37 16.26 -2.69 36.19
N VAL A 38 16.91 -2.55 35.04
CA VAL A 38 17.87 -1.47 34.82
C VAL A 38 17.06 -0.34 34.19
N ALA A 39 16.88 0.74 34.92
CA ALA A 39 16.25 1.95 34.42
C ALA A 39 17.33 3.03 34.19
N ASP A 40 17.21 3.71 33.06
CA ASP A 40 17.68 5.06 32.80
C ASP A 40 19.21 5.31 32.77
N GLU A 41 19.87 4.78 31.74
CA GLU A 41 20.46 5.72 30.77
C GLU A 41 19.46 5.88 29.63
N VAL A 42 18.83 7.05 29.54
CA VAL A 42 18.01 7.40 28.37
C VAL A 42 18.96 7.63 27.21
N ALA A 43 19.17 6.59 26.40
CA ALA A 43 19.71 6.76 25.06
C ALA A 43 18.89 7.84 24.36
N SER A 44 19.56 8.81 23.71
CA SER A 44 18.86 9.89 23.02
C SER A 44 17.89 9.28 22.02
N ILE A 45 16.59 9.50 22.24
CA ILE A 45 15.53 9.12 21.29
C ILE A 45 15.98 9.62 19.90
N PRO A 46 15.97 8.77 18.86
CA PRO A 46 16.20 9.21 17.50
C PRO A 46 15.25 10.38 17.22
N ASN A 47 15.79 11.58 17.07
CA ASN A 47 14.96 12.79 16.98
C ASN A 47 14.16 12.71 15.68
N ASN A 48 12.87 12.43 15.78
CA ASN A 48 11.95 12.52 14.65
C ASN A 48 12.09 13.91 14.02
N ILE A 49 12.61 13.94 12.80
CA ILE A 49 13.04 15.16 12.12
C ILE A 49 11.88 16.09 11.77
N MET A 50 10.63 15.61 11.83
CA MET A 50 9.45 16.46 11.70
C MET A 50 9.31 17.36 12.95
N GLY A 51 9.42 16.80 14.16
CA GLY A 51 9.10 17.54 15.39
C GLY A 51 7.71 18.22 15.32
N ASP A 52 7.55 19.34 16.02
CA ASP A 52 6.27 20.06 16.07
C ASP A 52 5.90 20.76 14.75
N TYR A 53 4.62 20.70 14.37
CA TYR A 53 4.09 21.39 13.21
C TYR A 53 4.30 22.91 13.31
N LYS A 54 4.67 23.55 12.19
CA LYS A 54 4.88 24.99 12.09
C LYS A 54 4.17 25.52 10.85
N GLU A 55 3.08 26.25 11.06
CA GLU A 55 2.32 26.88 9.98
C GLU A 55 3.25 27.76 9.10
N PRO A 56 3.25 27.61 7.76
CA PRO A 56 4.12 28.41 6.90
C PRO A 56 3.81 29.91 6.96
N THR A 57 4.82 30.73 7.22
CA THR A 57 4.69 32.19 7.17
C THR A 57 4.52 32.67 5.72
N ALA A 58 3.41 33.36 5.43
CA ALA A 58 3.20 33.98 4.14
C ALA A 58 4.18 35.15 3.92
N GLU A 59 5.18 34.96 3.06
CA GLU A 59 6.11 36.01 2.65
C GLU A 59 5.46 36.91 1.59
N SER A 60 5.46 38.23 1.81
CA SER A 60 4.99 39.20 0.81
C SER A 60 6.03 39.39 -0.30
N ILE A 61 5.73 38.93 -1.52
CA ILE A 61 6.63 39.05 -2.67
C ILE A 61 6.49 40.44 -3.31
N GLU A 62 7.47 41.31 -3.09
CA GLU A 62 7.77 42.44 -3.99
C GLU A 62 8.57 41.94 -5.20
N GLY A 63 8.25 42.45 -6.40
CA GLY A 63 8.91 42.01 -7.63
C GLY A 63 8.14 42.34 -8.90
N VAL A 64 8.55 41.71 -10.01
CA VAL A 64 8.02 41.89 -11.35
C VAL A 64 6.58 41.37 -11.44
N GLU A 65 5.65 42.21 -11.88
CA GLU A 65 4.21 41.90 -11.95
C GLU A 65 3.83 41.24 -13.29
N LEU A 66 3.83 39.90 -13.36
CA LEU A 66 3.50 39.13 -14.57
C LEU A 66 2.02 39.28 -14.97
N VAL A 67 1.14 39.34 -13.95
CA VAL A 67 -0.30 39.51 -14.09
C VAL A 67 -0.75 40.51 -13.03
N VAL A 68 -1.65 41.42 -13.38
CA VAL A 68 -2.29 42.34 -12.42
C VAL A 68 -3.79 42.41 -12.70
N ALA A 69 -4.60 42.22 -11.65
CA ALA A 69 -6.07 42.20 -11.74
C ALA A 69 -6.61 41.29 -12.86
N GLY A 70 -6.04 40.08 -12.98
CA GLY A 70 -6.41 39.09 -13.99
C GLY A 70 -5.96 39.40 -15.43
N VAL A 71 -5.17 40.47 -15.65
CA VAL A 71 -4.67 40.87 -16.98
C VAL A 71 -3.16 40.59 -17.07
N SER A 72 -2.76 39.81 -18.08
CA SER A 72 -1.34 39.54 -18.32
C SER A 72 -0.59 40.81 -18.73
N ARG A 73 0.57 41.04 -18.11
CA ARG A 73 1.59 42.00 -18.54
C ARG A 73 2.81 41.32 -19.15
N ALA A 74 2.83 39.99 -19.15
CA ALA A 74 3.89 39.16 -19.69
C ALA A 74 3.50 38.53 -21.03
N THR A 75 4.51 38.23 -21.85
CA THR A 75 4.41 37.44 -23.08
C THR A 75 5.58 36.47 -23.14
N VAL A 76 5.30 35.20 -23.45
CA VAL A 76 6.32 34.16 -23.63
C VAL A 76 6.90 34.24 -25.04
N VAL A 77 8.22 34.15 -25.14
CA VAL A 77 8.99 34.23 -26.38
C VAL A 77 9.73 32.92 -26.61
N LEU A 78 9.48 32.31 -27.76
CA LEU A 78 10.18 31.14 -28.30
C LEU A 78 10.94 31.50 -29.59
N THR A 79 11.80 30.61 -30.06
CA THR A 79 12.31 30.66 -31.45
C THR A 79 11.39 29.86 -32.38
N SER A 80 11.47 30.10 -33.70
CA SER A 80 10.77 29.25 -34.68
C SER A 80 11.36 27.84 -34.79
N THR A 81 12.58 27.65 -34.30
CA THR A 81 13.32 26.38 -34.24
C THR A 81 13.25 25.73 -32.86
N ALA A 82 12.33 26.16 -31.99
CA ALA A 82 12.30 25.71 -30.61
C ALA A 82 12.11 24.18 -30.49
N THR A 83 12.77 23.59 -29.49
CA THR A 83 12.69 22.15 -29.22
C THR A 83 11.35 21.79 -28.57
N ASP A 84 11.03 20.50 -28.48
CA ASP A 84 9.71 20.09 -27.96
C ASP A 84 9.59 20.31 -26.44
N LEU A 85 10.69 20.25 -25.68
CA LEU A 85 10.68 20.63 -24.26
C LEU A 85 10.66 22.16 -24.06
N GLU A 86 11.26 22.95 -24.96
CA GLU A 86 11.07 24.42 -24.96
C GLU A 86 9.61 24.80 -25.24
N LYS A 87 8.95 24.14 -26.21
CA LYS A 87 7.51 24.31 -26.45
C LYS A 87 6.69 23.88 -25.24
N GLN A 88 7.01 22.73 -24.62
CA GLN A 88 6.34 22.26 -23.42
C GLN A 88 6.48 23.27 -22.28
N ALA A 89 7.68 23.83 -22.05
CA ALA A 89 7.93 24.83 -21.02
C ALA A 89 7.05 26.08 -21.22
N ALA A 90 6.96 26.59 -22.47
CA ALA A 90 6.08 27.71 -22.80
C ALA A 90 4.58 27.39 -22.61
N GLN A 91 4.15 26.17 -22.96
CA GLN A 91 2.77 25.72 -22.81
C GLN A 91 2.37 25.54 -21.35
N GLU A 92 3.22 24.92 -20.52
CA GLU A 92 2.97 24.76 -19.08
C GLU A 92 2.93 26.14 -18.39
N LEU A 93 3.84 27.06 -18.72
CA LEU A 93 3.79 28.45 -18.22
C LEU A 93 2.48 29.15 -18.57
N GLN A 94 2.05 29.10 -19.84
CA GLN A 94 0.77 29.68 -20.27
C GLN A 94 -0.42 29.03 -19.54
N SER A 95 -0.43 27.70 -19.47
CA SER A 95 -1.49 26.90 -18.84
C SER A 95 -1.65 27.21 -17.35
N TYR A 96 -0.56 27.15 -16.58
CA TYR A 96 -0.62 27.42 -15.13
C TYR A 96 -0.86 28.89 -14.81
N VAL A 97 -0.27 29.86 -15.52
CA VAL A 97 -0.58 31.29 -15.31
C VAL A 97 -2.07 31.55 -15.54
N LYS A 98 -2.68 30.94 -16.56
CA LYS A 98 -4.12 31.02 -16.81
C LYS A 98 -4.93 30.34 -15.71
N LYS A 99 -4.54 29.15 -15.22
CA LYS A 99 -5.22 28.46 -14.10
C LYS A 99 -5.12 29.25 -12.78
N VAL A 100 -4.00 29.92 -12.51
CA VAL A 100 -3.78 30.73 -11.30
C VAL A 100 -4.60 32.02 -11.30
N SER A 101 -4.67 32.72 -12.44
CA SER A 101 -5.12 34.11 -12.49
C SER A 101 -6.26 34.44 -13.45
N GLY A 102 -6.65 33.48 -14.30
CA GLY A 102 -7.57 33.69 -15.43
C GLY A 102 -6.93 34.39 -16.63
N ALA A 103 -5.72 34.95 -16.51
CA ALA A 103 -5.07 35.72 -17.56
C ALA A 103 -4.58 34.85 -18.73
N ASP A 104 -4.95 35.22 -19.95
CA ASP A 104 -4.33 34.69 -21.16
C ASP A 104 -2.97 35.34 -21.38
N MET A 105 -1.90 34.55 -21.22
CA MET A 105 -0.52 34.96 -21.50
C MET A 105 -0.13 34.58 -22.94
N PRO A 106 0.16 35.52 -23.84
CA PRO A 106 0.50 35.20 -25.23
C PRO A 106 1.83 34.44 -25.34
N VAL A 107 1.94 33.59 -26.37
CA VAL A 107 3.19 32.92 -26.78
C VAL A 107 3.50 33.35 -28.21
N VAL A 108 4.70 33.85 -28.48
CA VAL A 108 5.11 34.35 -29.80
C VAL A 108 6.53 33.93 -30.16
N THR A 109 6.86 33.97 -31.45
CA THR A 109 8.18 33.56 -31.99
C THR A 109 9.16 34.72 -32.24
N HIS A 110 8.75 35.96 -31.99
CA HIS A 110 9.54 37.17 -32.30
C HIS A 110 9.31 38.26 -31.25
N ALA A 111 10.40 38.78 -30.65
CA ALA A 111 10.32 39.71 -29.52
C ALA A 111 10.12 41.19 -29.90
N SER A 112 10.40 41.57 -31.15
CA SER A 112 10.60 42.96 -31.59
C SER A 112 9.35 43.83 -31.72
N ALA A 113 8.17 43.30 -31.39
CA ALA A 113 6.88 44.02 -31.41
C ALA A 113 6.08 43.90 -30.08
N ILE A 114 6.71 43.39 -29.02
CA ILE A 114 6.05 43.13 -27.72
C ILE A 114 6.26 44.31 -26.76
N ASN A 115 5.16 44.87 -26.26
CA ASN A 115 5.16 45.77 -25.10
C ASN A 115 4.91 44.97 -23.82
N GLY A 116 5.60 45.31 -22.73
CA GLY A 116 5.49 44.61 -21.44
C GLY A 116 6.63 43.62 -21.18
N ILE A 117 6.42 42.73 -20.22
CA ILE A 117 7.41 41.78 -19.72
C ILE A 117 7.59 40.63 -20.72
N LYS A 118 8.83 40.25 -21.00
CA LYS A 118 9.19 39.20 -21.97
C LYS A 118 9.76 37.99 -21.21
N ILE A 119 9.12 36.84 -21.34
CA ILE A 119 9.61 35.57 -20.77
C ILE A 119 10.26 34.78 -21.90
N PHE A 120 11.58 34.89 -22.03
CA PHE A 120 12.35 34.17 -23.04
C PHE A 120 12.63 32.73 -22.58
N VAL A 121 12.24 31.77 -23.41
CA VAL A 121 12.41 30.34 -23.15
C VAL A 121 13.56 29.80 -24.00
N GLY A 122 14.57 29.23 -23.33
CA GLY A 122 15.70 28.53 -23.94
C GLY A 122 16.44 29.36 -24.98
N SER A 123 16.49 28.84 -26.20
CA SER A 123 17.10 29.42 -27.41
C SER A 123 16.63 30.85 -27.75
N ALA A 124 15.51 31.31 -27.19
CA ALA A 124 15.03 32.68 -27.37
C ALA A 124 15.72 33.70 -26.45
N ALA A 125 16.46 33.27 -25.43
CA ALA A 125 17.10 34.15 -24.45
C ALA A 125 18.18 35.03 -25.10
N PRO A 126 18.08 36.38 -25.03
CA PRO A 126 19.06 37.29 -25.62
C PRO A 126 20.42 37.27 -24.91
N ASP A 127 20.46 36.83 -23.66
CA ASP A 127 21.67 36.78 -22.83
C ASP A 127 21.69 35.48 -22.00
N PRO A 128 22.03 34.33 -22.61
CA PRO A 128 21.87 33.02 -21.99
C PRO A 128 22.87 32.78 -20.85
N GLN A 129 24.08 33.35 -20.93
CA GLN A 129 25.18 33.20 -19.95
C GLN A 129 25.51 31.73 -19.57
N LEU A 130 25.54 30.82 -20.56
CA LEU A 130 25.79 29.38 -20.36
C LEU A 130 27.05 29.09 -19.52
N GLU A 131 28.12 29.88 -19.68
CA GLU A 131 29.36 29.72 -18.90
C GLU A 131 29.17 29.99 -17.39
N GLN A 132 28.24 30.86 -16.99
CA GLN A 132 27.92 31.01 -15.56
C GLN A 132 27.19 29.79 -15.01
N ILE A 133 26.38 29.12 -15.84
CA ILE A 133 25.74 27.86 -15.46
C ILE A 133 26.83 26.79 -15.30
N ARG A 134 27.74 26.64 -16.28
CA ARG A 134 28.88 25.70 -16.21
C ARG A 134 29.83 25.94 -15.04
N GLN A 135 30.00 27.19 -14.59
CA GLN A 135 30.76 27.54 -13.39
C GLN A 135 30.09 27.11 -12.07
N LYS A 136 28.79 26.79 -12.08
CA LYS A 136 28.04 26.28 -10.93
C LYS A 136 27.83 24.78 -10.99
N GLY A 137 27.55 24.23 -12.17
CA GLY A 137 27.42 22.80 -12.41
C GLY A 137 27.48 22.47 -13.90
N THR A 138 28.04 21.32 -14.23
CA THR A 138 28.17 20.84 -15.61
C THR A 138 27.10 19.83 -16.01
N ASP A 139 26.24 19.42 -15.08
CA ASP A 139 25.12 18.52 -15.34
C ASP A 139 24.17 19.11 -16.40
N PRO A 140 23.72 18.35 -17.43
CA PRO A 140 22.83 18.85 -18.47
C PRO A 140 21.52 19.48 -17.97
N ASP A 141 21.04 19.13 -16.78
CA ASP A 141 19.81 19.67 -16.19
C ASP A 141 20.01 21.03 -15.51
N SER A 142 21.26 21.45 -15.34
CA SER A 142 21.59 22.74 -14.73
C SER A 142 20.99 23.89 -15.52
N PHE A 143 20.43 24.86 -14.81
CA PHE A 143 19.67 25.96 -15.40
C PHE A 143 19.90 27.30 -14.69
N ARG A 144 19.46 28.36 -15.37
CA ARG A 144 19.41 29.74 -14.89
C ARG A 144 17.99 30.30 -15.07
N LEU A 145 17.45 30.82 -13.98
CA LEU A 145 16.27 31.67 -13.93
C LEU A 145 16.73 33.11 -13.62
N SER A 146 16.68 33.98 -14.62
CA SER A 146 16.95 35.40 -14.47
C SER A 146 15.65 36.19 -14.56
N VAL A 147 15.42 37.12 -13.62
CA VAL A 147 14.25 38.02 -13.55
C VAL A 147 14.76 39.42 -13.27
N SER A 148 14.58 40.36 -14.21
CA SER A 148 14.97 41.76 -14.04
C SER A 148 14.12 42.70 -14.90
N GLY A 149 13.51 43.71 -14.29
CA GLY A 149 12.73 44.74 -14.99
C GLY A 149 11.62 44.18 -15.88
N ASP A 150 11.76 44.32 -17.20
CA ASP A 150 10.83 43.82 -18.22
C ASP A 150 11.25 42.48 -18.86
N SER A 151 12.22 41.76 -18.27
CA SER A 151 12.82 40.56 -18.85
C SER A 151 12.90 39.39 -17.86
N ILE A 152 12.49 38.22 -18.32
CA ILE A 152 12.71 36.93 -17.67
C ILE A 152 13.38 35.99 -18.67
N GLN A 153 14.42 35.28 -18.25
CA GLN A 153 15.15 34.33 -19.10
C GLN A 153 15.23 32.97 -18.40
N LEU A 154 14.76 31.93 -19.10
CA LEU A 154 14.73 30.54 -18.65
C LEU A 154 15.70 29.74 -19.52
N VAL A 155 16.89 29.44 -18.99
CA VAL A 155 18.02 28.93 -19.80
C VAL A 155 18.61 27.68 -19.15
N GLY A 156 18.77 26.60 -19.91
CA GLY A 156 19.40 25.36 -19.45
C GLY A 156 20.70 25.05 -20.19
N LEU A 157 21.51 24.13 -19.65
CA LEU A 157 22.58 23.46 -20.41
C LEU A 157 22.03 22.41 -21.40
N SER A 158 20.76 22.02 -21.23
CA SER A 158 19.96 21.22 -22.15
C SER A 158 18.51 21.72 -22.19
N ASP A 159 17.73 21.21 -23.14
CA ASP A 159 16.29 21.42 -23.22
C ASP A 159 15.53 21.00 -21.95
N ARG A 160 16.02 19.97 -21.23
CA ARG A 160 15.43 19.53 -19.95
C ARG A 160 15.71 20.54 -18.84
N GLY A 161 16.90 21.13 -18.82
CA GLY A 161 17.22 22.27 -17.93
C GLY A 161 16.34 23.50 -18.19
N VAL A 162 16.01 23.80 -19.45
CA VAL A 162 15.05 24.89 -19.79
C VAL A 162 13.66 24.60 -19.22
N LEU A 163 13.18 23.35 -19.33
CA LEU A 163 11.91 22.94 -18.74
C LEU A 163 11.92 23.04 -17.20
N PHE A 164 13.02 22.64 -16.56
CA PHE A 164 13.16 22.77 -15.10
C PHE A 164 13.27 24.23 -14.62
N ALA A 165 13.80 25.15 -15.43
CA ALA A 165 13.73 26.59 -15.14
C ALA A 165 12.29 27.14 -15.19
N ALA A 166 11.44 26.60 -16.07
CA ALA A 166 10.02 26.94 -16.09
C ALA A 166 9.27 26.35 -14.88
N TYR A 167 9.57 25.12 -14.47
CA TYR A 167 9.01 24.52 -13.26
C TYR A 167 9.45 25.27 -12.00
N GLU A 168 10.71 25.73 -11.91
CA GLU A 168 11.17 26.62 -10.84
C GLU A 168 10.35 27.90 -10.75
N LEU A 169 10.12 28.59 -11.87
CA LEU A 169 9.30 29.81 -11.90
C LEU A 169 7.85 29.54 -11.44
N LEU A 170 7.28 28.40 -11.82
CA LEU A 170 5.94 27.97 -11.39
C LEU A 170 5.89 27.62 -9.90
N GLU A 171 6.92 26.96 -9.36
CA GLU A 171 7.03 26.70 -7.92
C GLU A 171 7.18 28.00 -7.11
N GLN A 172 7.88 29.00 -7.63
CA GLN A 172 7.96 30.32 -7.01
C GLN A 172 6.63 31.11 -7.06
N ILE A 173 5.79 30.88 -8.08
CA ILE A 173 4.41 31.41 -8.13
C ILE A 173 3.48 30.68 -7.14
N GLY A 174 3.89 29.50 -6.67
CA GLY A 174 3.21 28.73 -5.62
C GLY A 174 2.56 27.43 -6.09
N ILE A 175 2.70 27.04 -7.36
CA ILE A 175 2.24 25.75 -7.88
C ILE A 175 3.02 24.61 -7.22
N ARG A 176 2.38 23.46 -6.97
CA ARG A 176 3.01 22.24 -6.47
C ARG A 176 2.46 20.99 -7.14
N TRP A 177 3.29 19.96 -7.24
CA TRP A 177 2.93 18.63 -7.72
C TRP A 177 3.32 17.61 -6.66
N PHE A 178 2.43 17.42 -5.69
CA PHE A 178 2.65 16.59 -4.50
C PHE A 178 2.48 15.11 -4.80
N THR A 179 1.44 14.75 -5.54
CA THR A 179 1.14 13.40 -6.05
C THR A 179 0.72 13.49 -7.53
N PRO A 180 0.48 12.38 -8.25
CA PRO A 180 -0.04 12.44 -9.61
C PRO A 180 -1.44 13.06 -9.73
N GLY A 181 -1.81 13.46 -10.95
CA GLY A 181 -3.15 13.95 -11.30
C GLY A 181 -3.56 15.31 -10.70
N ASP A 182 -4.83 15.65 -10.90
CA ASP A 182 -5.41 16.92 -10.42
C ASP A 182 -5.53 16.96 -8.88
N LEU A 183 -5.75 15.82 -8.22
CA LEU A 183 -5.73 15.74 -6.75
C LEU A 183 -4.34 16.09 -6.19
N GLY A 184 -3.28 15.65 -6.86
CA GLY A 184 -1.90 15.92 -6.46
C GLY A 184 -1.38 17.31 -6.80
N THR A 185 -2.06 18.04 -7.68
CA THR A 185 -1.61 19.35 -8.16
C THR A 185 -2.24 20.48 -7.34
N GLU A 186 -1.42 21.28 -6.66
CA GLU A 186 -1.87 22.50 -6.00
C GLU A 186 -1.64 23.72 -6.90
N ILE A 187 -2.70 24.52 -7.09
CA ILE A 187 -2.68 25.74 -7.89
C ILE A 187 -3.30 26.85 -7.03
N PRO A 188 -2.55 27.92 -6.68
CA PRO A 188 -3.09 29.05 -5.94
C PRO A 188 -4.02 29.87 -6.84
N SER A 189 -5.01 30.56 -6.26
CA SER A 189 -5.85 31.54 -6.99
C SER A 189 -5.38 32.95 -6.69
N LEU A 190 -4.79 33.62 -7.68
CA LEU A 190 -4.15 34.93 -7.53
C LEU A 190 -4.56 35.88 -8.66
N GLN A 191 -5.23 36.98 -8.31
CA GLN A 191 -5.54 38.06 -9.27
C GLN A 191 -4.29 38.84 -9.72
N THR A 192 -3.19 38.75 -8.97
CA THR A 192 -1.92 39.41 -9.27
C THR A 192 -0.78 38.43 -9.01
N ILE A 193 0.04 38.17 -10.03
CA ILE A 193 1.21 37.29 -9.94
C ILE A 193 2.46 38.16 -9.90
N ARG A 194 3.24 38.05 -8.83
CA ARG A 194 4.55 38.71 -8.69
C ARG A 194 5.65 37.69 -8.54
N VAL A 195 6.78 37.95 -9.19
CA VAL A 195 7.99 37.13 -9.09
C VAL A 195 9.18 38.01 -8.72
N LYS A 196 9.97 37.55 -7.75
CA LYS A 196 11.09 38.32 -7.20
C LYS A 196 12.19 38.50 -8.26
N GLU A 197 12.78 39.71 -8.33
CA GLU A 197 13.99 39.93 -9.13
C GLU A 197 15.13 39.04 -8.62
N GLN A 198 15.79 38.33 -9.53
CA GLN A 198 16.78 37.32 -9.20
C GLN A 198 17.69 37.00 -10.38
N ASN A 199 18.83 36.38 -10.10
CA ASN A 199 19.68 35.73 -11.08
C ASN A 199 20.09 34.36 -10.51
N THR A 200 19.12 33.46 -10.43
CA THR A 200 19.25 32.16 -9.77
C THR A 200 19.82 31.16 -10.75
N ILE A 201 20.87 30.46 -10.35
CA ILE A 201 21.44 29.33 -11.08
C ILE A 201 21.32 28.10 -10.18
N GLN A 202 20.74 27.03 -10.70
CA GLN A 202 20.61 25.75 -10.00
C GLN A 202 21.24 24.63 -10.83
N ASN A 203 21.82 23.67 -10.12
CA ASN A 203 22.24 22.38 -10.61
C ASN A 203 21.67 21.32 -9.67
N PRO A 204 21.40 20.09 -10.12
CA PRO A 204 21.02 19.02 -9.22
C PRO A 204 22.16 18.71 -8.24
N GLY A 205 21.83 18.39 -6.99
CA GLY A 205 22.78 17.88 -5.99
C GLY A 205 23.19 16.43 -6.20
N VAL A 206 22.36 15.66 -6.92
CA VAL A 206 22.64 14.27 -7.32
C VAL A 206 22.52 14.14 -8.84
N ILE A 207 23.53 13.58 -9.51
CA ILE A 207 23.63 13.49 -10.98
C ILE A 207 22.56 12.52 -11.53
N ASN A 208 22.54 11.28 -11.02
CA ASN A 208 21.45 10.35 -11.35
C ASN A 208 20.42 10.28 -10.21
N ARG A 209 19.15 10.47 -10.58
CA ARG A 209 17.99 10.60 -9.69
C ARG A 209 16.86 9.70 -10.23
N TYR A 210 17.21 8.45 -10.55
CA TYR A 210 16.31 7.52 -11.22
C TYR A 210 15.47 6.77 -10.19
N VAL A 211 14.17 6.67 -10.47
CA VAL A 211 13.18 6.05 -9.57
C VAL A 211 12.37 5.05 -10.39
N GLY A 212 12.69 3.76 -10.23
CA GLY A 212 11.97 2.65 -10.85
C GLY A 212 10.69 2.30 -10.08
N GLY A 213 9.66 1.78 -10.78
CA GLY A 213 8.36 1.48 -10.18
C GLY A 213 7.39 2.67 -10.08
N MET A 214 7.82 3.88 -10.50
CA MET A 214 6.94 5.05 -10.66
C MET A 214 5.92 4.89 -11.80
N ASP A 215 6.11 3.92 -12.69
CA ASP A 215 5.08 3.41 -13.59
C ASP A 215 4.63 2.01 -13.14
N TYR A 216 3.31 1.77 -13.16
CA TYR A 216 2.69 0.56 -12.60
C TYR A 216 2.90 -0.70 -13.46
N LEU A 217 3.98 -0.75 -14.26
CA LEU A 217 4.23 -1.73 -15.31
C LEU A 217 4.42 -3.17 -14.81
N PHE A 218 4.82 -3.35 -13.56
CA PHE A 218 5.03 -4.67 -12.97
C PHE A 218 3.73 -5.37 -12.54
N SER A 219 2.65 -4.62 -12.27
CA SER A 219 1.41 -5.21 -11.73
C SER A 219 0.63 -6.06 -12.75
N SER A 220 0.04 -7.16 -12.27
CA SER A 220 -0.71 -8.09 -13.10
C SER A 220 -2.22 -7.86 -12.94
N GLY A 221 -3.00 -7.98 -14.02
CA GLY A 221 -4.46 -8.04 -13.99
C GLY A 221 -5.27 -6.78 -13.58
N ALA A 222 -4.81 -5.96 -12.64
CA ALA A 222 -5.62 -4.94 -11.94
C ALA A 222 -5.66 -3.55 -12.61
N ILE A 223 -4.83 -3.32 -13.62
CA ILE A 223 -4.50 -1.96 -14.11
C ILE A 223 -5.36 -1.48 -15.31
N GLU A 224 -6.57 -2.00 -15.48
CA GLU A 224 -7.43 -1.62 -16.61
C GLU A 224 -7.99 -0.19 -16.47
N TYR A 225 -8.01 0.35 -15.24
CA TYR A 225 -8.64 1.63 -14.89
C TYR A 225 -7.67 2.70 -14.38
N VAL A 226 -6.37 2.41 -14.32
CA VAL A 226 -5.32 3.34 -13.86
C VAL A 226 -4.40 3.69 -15.03
N ASP A 227 -4.04 4.97 -15.17
CA ASP A 227 -2.96 5.34 -16.08
C ASP A 227 -1.62 4.82 -15.53
N LYS A 228 -1.14 3.74 -16.16
CA LYS A 228 0.16 3.10 -15.90
C LYS A 228 1.33 4.08 -15.84
N PHE A 229 1.19 5.27 -16.44
CA PHE A 229 2.23 6.27 -16.58
C PHE A 229 1.97 7.56 -15.80
N GLU A 230 0.96 7.64 -14.92
CA GLU A 230 0.63 8.88 -14.19
C GLU A 230 1.84 9.42 -13.38
N GLY A 231 2.65 8.52 -12.81
CA GLY A 231 3.86 8.86 -12.08
C GLY A 231 5.00 9.43 -12.95
N LYS A 232 5.01 9.20 -14.27
CA LYS A 232 6.03 9.77 -15.17
C LYS A 232 5.92 11.29 -15.27
N LYS A 233 4.70 11.84 -15.33
CA LYS A 233 4.53 13.30 -15.36
C LYS A 233 4.91 13.91 -14.01
N TRP A 234 4.57 13.25 -12.91
CA TRP A 234 4.98 13.67 -11.57
C TRP A 234 6.51 13.70 -11.40
N MET A 235 7.23 12.68 -11.90
CA MET A 235 8.70 12.64 -11.92
C MET A 235 9.31 13.79 -12.73
N GLN A 236 8.73 14.13 -13.87
CA GLN A 236 9.21 15.25 -14.69
C GLN A 236 9.02 16.59 -13.97
N HIS A 237 7.83 16.85 -13.40
CA HIS A 237 7.56 18.05 -12.60
C HIS A 237 8.52 18.17 -11.40
N ASN A 238 8.88 17.05 -10.77
CA ASN A 238 9.79 17.00 -9.62
C ASN A 238 11.27 16.75 -10.00
N ARG A 239 11.65 17.04 -11.26
CA ARG A 239 13.05 17.11 -11.75
C ARG A 239 13.87 15.79 -11.67
N GLY A 240 13.20 14.65 -11.71
CA GLY A 240 13.85 13.32 -11.72
C GLY A 240 14.60 13.00 -13.03
N SER A 241 15.49 11.99 -12.98
CA SER A 241 16.23 11.52 -14.17
C SER A 241 15.56 10.29 -14.81
N THR A 242 16.08 9.87 -15.97
CA THR A 242 15.54 8.76 -16.79
C THR A 242 16.58 7.69 -17.11
N VAL A 243 17.74 7.71 -16.43
CA VAL A 243 18.87 6.80 -16.71
C VAL A 243 18.91 5.74 -15.61
N PRO A 244 18.46 4.50 -15.86
CA PRO A 244 18.77 3.40 -14.95
C PRO A 244 20.30 3.20 -14.92
N LEU A 245 20.84 2.83 -13.77
CA LEU A 245 22.22 2.40 -13.59
C LEU A 245 22.20 1.05 -12.85
N GLY A 246 22.98 0.09 -13.35
CA GLY A 246 22.93 -1.30 -12.96
C GLY A 246 21.77 -2.06 -13.63
N GLY A 247 22.03 -3.31 -13.99
CA GLY A 247 21.04 -4.20 -14.61
C GLY A 247 21.42 -5.66 -14.47
N HIS A 248 20.44 -6.54 -14.63
CA HIS A 248 20.65 -7.98 -14.76
C HIS A 248 20.92 -8.37 -16.22
N GLY A 249 21.66 -9.45 -16.41
CA GLY A 249 22.00 -10.00 -17.70
C GLY A 249 23.27 -9.39 -18.31
N LEU A 250 23.88 -10.18 -19.19
CA LEU A 250 25.02 -9.79 -20.01
C LEU A 250 24.59 -9.80 -21.50
N PRO A 251 25.08 -8.88 -22.34
CA PRO A 251 24.76 -8.82 -23.77
C PRO A 251 25.48 -9.94 -24.54
N CYS A 252 25.03 -11.18 -24.32
CA CYS A 252 25.47 -12.38 -25.01
C CYS A 252 24.25 -13.23 -25.36
N THR A 253 24.03 -13.47 -26.65
CA THR A 253 22.82 -14.15 -27.15
C THR A 253 22.94 -15.67 -27.25
N ILE A 254 24.08 -16.23 -26.86
CA ILE A 254 24.34 -17.68 -26.85
C ILE A 254 23.47 -18.34 -25.77
N THR A 255 22.84 -19.46 -26.08
CA THR A 255 21.97 -20.20 -25.15
C THR A 255 22.67 -21.39 -24.46
N PRO A 256 22.16 -21.87 -23.31
CA PRO A 256 22.66 -23.09 -22.65
C PRO A 256 22.61 -24.35 -23.54
N GLN A 257 21.71 -24.38 -24.53
CA GLN A 257 21.56 -25.49 -25.47
C GLN A 257 22.65 -25.48 -26.55
N GLU A 258 23.12 -24.31 -26.97
CA GLU A 258 24.16 -24.15 -28.00
C GLU A 258 25.57 -24.33 -27.44
N ARG A 259 25.83 -23.80 -26.24
CA ARG A 259 27.14 -23.83 -25.57
C ARG A 259 27.01 -24.12 -24.06
N PRO A 260 26.62 -25.35 -23.68
CA PRO A 260 26.49 -25.74 -22.26
C PRO A 260 27.82 -25.71 -21.47
N ASP A 261 28.94 -25.43 -22.12
CA ASP A 261 30.25 -25.19 -21.51
C ASP A 261 30.47 -23.73 -21.06
N LEU A 262 29.63 -22.79 -21.50
CA LEU A 262 29.68 -21.37 -21.09
C LEU A 262 28.74 -21.02 -19.93
N PHE A 263 28.05 -22.00 -19.34
CA PHE A 263 27.04 -21.79 -18.30
C PHE A 263 27.38 -22.51 -17.00
N ILE A 264 27.05 -21.87 -15.89
CA ILE A 264 27.26 -22.36 -14.53
C ILE A 264 26.41 -23.62 -14.28
N LYS A 265 26.97 -24.56 -13.50
CA LYS A 265 26.27 -25.73 -12.99
C LYS A 265 26.13 -25.66 -11.47
N VAL A 266 24.93 -25.93 -10.97
CA VAL A 266 24.61 -26.04 -9.54
C VAL A 266 24.02 -27.43 -9.28
N ASP A 267 24.57 -28.14 -8.29
CA ASP A 267 24.22 -29.54 -7.96
C ASP A 267 24.19 -30.50 -9.18
N GLY A 268 25.05 -30.23 -10.17
CA GLY A 268 25.16 -31.00 -11.42
C GLY A 268 24.20 -30.57 -12.53
N ASN A 269 23.21 -29.73 -12.23
CA ASN A 269 22.25 -29.19 -13.21
C ASN A 269 22.79 -27.91 -13.86
N LEU A 270 22.51 -27.72 -15.15
CA LEU A 270 22.87 -26.52 -15.89
C LEU A 270 21.90 -25.38 -15.57
N THR A 271 22.42 -24.16 -15.41
CA THR A 271 21.64 -22.94 -15.12
C THR A 271 21.58 -22.02 -16.35
N THR A 272 20.82 -20.92 -16.28
CA THR A 272 20.90 -19.83 -17.28
C THR A 272 22.07 -18.88 -17.03
N GLN A 273 22.73 -18.98 -15.87
CA GLN A 273 23.80 -18.07 -15.48
C GLN A 273 25.07 -18.34 -16.29
N LEU A 274 25.57 -17.33 -17.00
CA LEU A 274 26.83 -17.42 -17.75
C LEU A 274 28.03 -17.56 -16.80
N ASP A 275 28.93 -18.50 -17.12
CA ASP A 275 30.21 -18.63 -16.45
C ASP A 275 31.20 -17.62 -17.01
N VAL A 276 31.30 -16.48 -16.32
CA VAL A 276 32.21 -15.37 -16.64
C VAL A 276 33.70 -15.72 -16.52
N SER A 277 34.06 -16.88 -15.97
CA SER A 277 35.44 -17.36 -15.98
C SER A 277 35.85 -17.97 -17.33
N GLN A 278 34.89 -18.32 -18.20
CA GLN A 278 35.15 -18.92 -19.50
C GLN A 278 35.55 -17.86 -20.54
N PRO A 279 36.62 -18.07 -21.34
CA PRO A 279 37.04 -17.13 -22.38
C PRO A 279 35.96 -16.84 -23.43
N GLY A 280 35.11 -17.82 -23.75
CA GLY A 280 34.03 -17.64 -24.73
C GLY A 280 32.94 -16.68 -24.25
N THR A 281 32.67 -16.64 -22.93
CA THR A 281 31.73 -15.68 -22.32
C THR A 281 32.26 -14.26 -22.49
N LEU A 282 33.56 -14.03 -22.22
CA LEU A 282 34.19 -12.72 -22.41
C LEU A 282 34.12 -12.26 -23.87
N THR A 283 34.42 -13.12 -24.84
CA THR A 283 34.31 -12.77 -26.27
C THR A 283 32.89 -12.36 -26.64
N CYS A 284 31.89 -13.18 -26.28
CA CYS A 284 30.49 -12.92 -26.60
C CYS A 284 29.98 -11.60 -26.01
N VAL A 285 30.30 -11.34 -24.74
CA VAL A 285 29.87 -10.11 -24.04
C VAL A 285 30.57 -8.88 -24.60
N VAL A 286 31.86 -8.95 -24.93
CA VAL A 286 32.59 -7.83 -25.56
C VAL A 286 32.02 -7.51 -26.94
N GLU A 287 31.65 -8.51 -27.74
CA GLU A 287 30.99 -8.32 -29.04
C GLU A 287 29.65 -7.58 -28.89
N GLY A 288 28.77 -8.03 -27.98
CA GLY A 288 27.49 -7.36 -27.72
C GLY A 288 27.62 -5.95 -27.12
N VAL A 289 28.61 -5.72 -26.25
CA VAL A 289 28.92 -4.38 -25.73
C VAL A 289 29.38 -3.43 -26.85
N LEU A 290 30.25 -3.90 -27.75
CA LEU A 290 30.74 -3.08 -28.87
C LEU A 290 29.62 -2.76 -29.88
N GLU A 291 28.66 -3.67 -30.07
CA GLU A 291 27.45 -3.42 -30.87
C GLU A 291 26.56 -2.36 -30.20
N TYR A 292 26.26 -2.51 -28.91
CA TYR A 292 25.48 -1.53 -28.14
C TYR A 292 26.09 -0.12 -28.17
N LEU A 293 27.40 0.00 -27.92
CA LEU A 293 28.10 1.30 -27.88
C LEU A 293 28.18 1.98 -29.25
N LYS A 294 28.17 1.22 -30.35
CA LYS A 294 28.10 1.76 -31.71
C LYS A 294 26.75 2.42 -32.00
N GLU A 295 25.67 1.91 -31.42
CA GLU A 295 24.33 2.51 -31.52
C GLU A 295 24.13 3.64 -30.49
N ASN A 296 24.83 3.58 -29.36
CA ASN A 296 24.70 4.50 -28.23
C ASN A 296 26.04 5.20 -27.89
N PRO A 297 26.63 6.00 -28.80
CA PRO A 297 27.99 6.53 -28.65
C PRO A 297 28.19 7.56 -27.52
N ASN A 298 27.09 8.03 -26.90
CA ASN A 298 27.11 8.97 -25.77
C ASN A 298 26.94 8.27 -24.40
N THR A 299 26.96 6.94 -24.36
CA THR A 299 26.87 6.17 -23.11
C THR A 299 28.02 6.51 -22.16
N LYS A 300 27.71 6.78 -20.88
CA LYS A 300 28.72 6.92 -19.81
C LYS A 300 28.99 5.59 -19.09
N TYR A 301 27.94 4.83 -18.79
CA TYR A 301 28.04 3.50 -18.18
C TYR A 301 27.24 2.49 -19.00
N ILE A 302 27.81 1.32 -19.26
CA ILE A 302 27.06 0.14 -19.69
C ILE A 302 26.62 -0.65 -18.47
N ASP A 303 25.39 -1.15 -18.48
CA ASP A 303 24.88 -2.02 -17.42
C ASP A 303 25.26 -3.48 -17.72
N LEU A 304 25.93 -4.14 -16.77
CA LEU A 304 26.33 -5.55 -16.88
C LEU A 304 26.14 -6.28 -15.54
N GLY A 305 25.40 -7.38 -15.54
CA GLY A 305 25.26 -8.23 -14.35
C GLY A 305 25.01 -9.70 -14.72
N PRO A 306 25.13 -10.64 -13.78
CA PRO A 306 24.49 -11.95 -13.96
C PRO A 306 22.96 -11.80 -14.12
N ASP A 307 22.28 -12.87 -14.53
CA ASP A 307 20.81 -12.91 -14.45
C ASP A 307 20.38 -12.81 -12.97
N ASP A 308 19.09 -12.55 -12.75
CA ASP A 308 18.53 -12.50 -11.40
C ASP A 308 18.56 -13.88 -10.68
N GLY A 309 18.62 -13.85 -9.35
CA GLY A 309 18.69 -15.00 -8.44
C GLY A 309 20.08 -15.59 -8.17
N ASP A 310 20.18 -16.37 -7.08
CA ASP A 310 21.45 -16.84 -6.50
C ASP A 310 22.07 -18.10 -7.15
N ASN A 311 21.66 -18.49 -8.36
CA ASN A 311 22.12 -19.72 -9.03
C ASN A 311 23.55 -19.64 -9.61
N LEU A 312 24.41 -18.86 -8.97
CA LEU A 312 25.70 -18.37 -9.43
C LEU A 312 26.88 -19.35 -9.18
N GLY A 313 26.59 -20.55 -8.67
CA GLY A 313 27.57 -21.64 -8.49
C GLY A 313 28.83 -21.25 -7.70
N THR A 314 29.96 -21.86 -8.07
CA THR A 314 31.32 -21.52 -7.59
C THR A 314 32.36 -21.75 -8.69
N THR A 315 33.41 -20.92 -8.76
CA THR A 315 34.53 -21.05 -9.71
C THR A 315 35.89 -20.88 -9.02
N GLU A 316 36.99 -21.16 -9.74
CA GLU A 316 38.36 -20.86 -9.26
C GLU A 316 38.68 -19.35 -9.19
N TRP A 317 37.83 -18.48 -9.74
CA TRP A 317 38.01 -17.03 -9.61
C TRP A 317 37.42 -16.47 -8.32
N ASP A 318 36.53 -17.20 -7.65
CA ASP A 318 35.91 -16.77 -6.39
C ASP A 318 36.96 -16.68 -5.26
N ALA A 319 36.72 -15.84 -4.27
CA ALA A 319 37.62 -15.67 -3.13
C ALA A 319 37.25 -16.59 -1.95
N VAL A 320 38.09 -16.58 -0.91
CA VAL A 320 37.87 -17.34 0.34
C VAL A 320 37.56 -16.37 1.47
N ASP A 321 36.55 -15.54 1.24
CA ASP A 321 36.01 -14.54 2.15
C ASP A 321 34.54 -14.86 2.41
N PHE A 322 34.27 -15.35 3.62
CA PHE A 322 32.93 -15.77 4.00
C PHE A 322 32.04 -14.55 4.27
N ASP A 323 30.93 -14.45 3.55
CA ASP A 323 29.86 -13.52 3.84
C ASP A 323 28.93 -14.10 4.92
N PRO A 324 28.86 -13.49 6.12
CA PRO A 324 28.03 -13.99 7.20
C PRO A 324 26.53 -13.80 6.96
N LEU A 325 26.11 -12.81 6.13
CA LEU A 325 24.69 -12.61 5.81
C LEU A 325 24.18 -13.64 4.81
N MET A 326 25.02 -14.02 3.83
CA MET A 326 24.67 -15.03 2.82
C MET A 326 24.94 -16.47 3.30
N GLY A 327 25.78 -16.66 4.32
CA GLY A 327 26.18 -17.98 4.80
C GLY A 327 27.04 -18.75 3.80
N SER A 328 27.85 -18.05 3.00
CA SER A 328 28.67 -18.59 1.90
C SER A 328 29.86 -17.67 1.60
N ASN A 329 30.84 -18.12 0.80
CA ASN A 329 31.87 -17.21 0.29
C ASN A 329 31.28 -16.17 -0.67
N SER A 330 31.90 -14.99 -0.70
CA SER A 330 31.67 -13.98 -1.73
C SER A 330 32.16 -14.45 -3.10
N ILE A 331 31.51 -13.95 -4.15
CA ILE A 331 31.89 -14.16 -5.55
C ILE A 331 32.21 -12.83 -6.26
N THR A 332 32.31 -11.71 -5.54
CA THR A 332 32.58 -10.38 -6.13
C THR A 332 33.86 -10.34 -6.95
N ASP A 333 34.96 -10.92 -6.44
CA ASP A 333 36.25 -10.98 -7.14
C ASP A 333 36.11 -11.56 -8.57
N ARG A 334 35.27 -12.58 -8.75
CA ARG A 334 35.00 -13.17 -10.06
C ARG A 334 34.43 -12.15 -11.05
N TYR A 335 33.43 -11.37 -10.62
CA TYR A 335 32.77 -10.39 -11.47
C TYR A 335 33.63 -9.14 -11.69
N VAL A 336 34.31 -8.63 -10.66
CA VAL A 336 35.24 -7.49 -10.81
C VAL A 336 36.37 -7.82 -11.79
N LYS A 337 36.95 -9.02 -11.70
CA LYS A 337 37.94 -9.51 -12.67
C LYS A 337 37.38 -9.61 -14.10
N PHE A 338 36.12 -10.01 -14.25
CA PHE A 338 35.45 -10.06 -15.55
C PHE A 338 35.21 -8.65 -16.11
N TYR A 339 34.68 -7.72 -15.32
CA TYR A 339 34.41 -6.35 -15.76
C TYR A 339 35.69 -5.59 -16.11
N ASN A 340 36.77 -5.78 -15.34
CA ASN A 340 38.10 -5.26 -15.69
C ASN A 340 38.53 -5.73 -17.09
N LYS A 341 38.28 -7.00 -17.44
CA LYS A 341 38.59 -7.58 -18.75
C LYS A 341 37.71 -7.07 -19.88
N VAL A 342 36.44 -6.74 -19.61
CA VAL A 342 35.58 -6.07 -20.58
C VAL A 342 36.10 -4.66 -20.86
N LEU A 343 36.45 -3.89 -19.81
CA LEU A 343 37.04 -2.56 -19.95
C LEU A 343 38.36 -2.57 -20.74
N GLU A 344 39.27 -3.52 -20.46
CA GLU A 344 40.52 -3.73 -21.20
C GLU A 344 40.31 -3.88 -22.73
N GLN A 345 39.18 -4.44 -23.17
CA GLN A 345 38.88 -4.66 -24.60
C GLN A 345 38.21 -3.46 -25.28
N ILE A 346 37.38 -2.69 -24.55
CA ILE A 346 36.62 -1.56 -25.13
C ILE A 346 37.35 -0.22 -25.04
N GLU A 347 38.23 -0.04 -24.03
CA GLU A 347 38.97 1.21 -23.78
C GLU A 347 39.72 1.78 -25.00
N PRO A 348 40.31 0.98 -25.92
CA PRO A 348 40.96 1.52 -27.12
C PRO A 348 40.02 2.26 -28.09
N GLN A 349 38.70 2.05 -28.01
CA GLN A 349 37.68 2.70 -28.83
C GLN A 349 36.77 3.63 -28.01
N TYR A 350 36.52 3.28 -26.74
CA TYR A 350 35.58 3.95 -25.85
C TYR A 350 36.26 4.26 -24.50
N PRO A 351 37.23 5.19 -24.45
CA PRO A 351 38.06 5.42 -23.27
C PRO A 351 37.30 6.02 -22.08
N ASP A 352 36.17 6.70 -22.32
CA ASP A 352 35.38 7.37 -21.27
C ASP A 352 34.19 6.54 -20.74
N VAL A 353 34.02 5.31 -21.24
CA VAL A 353 32.93 4.39 -20.83
C VAL A 353 33.33 3.59 -19.59
N GLY A 354 32.43 3.56 -18.61
CA GLY A 354 32.48 2.69 -17.44
C GLY A 354 31.45 1.56 -17.45
N ILE A 355 31.43 0.75 -16.41
CA ILE A 355 30.43 -0.33 -16.20
C ILE A 355 29.69 -0.07 -14.89
N ALA A 356 28.37 -0.07 -14.93
CA ALA A 356 27.52 -0.12 -13.74
C ALA A 356 26.95 -1.53 -13.56
N PHE A 357 26.92 -2.02 -12.32
CA PHE A 357 26.43 -3.37 -12.01
C PHE A 357 25.80 -3.41 -10.63
N PHE A 358 24.77 -4.23 -10.43
CA PHE A 358 24.23 -4.46 -9.09
C PHE A 358 25.22 -5.24 -8.25
N ALA A 359 25.56 -4.74 -7.06
CA ALA A 359 26.29 -5.48 -6.04
C ALA A 359 25.25 -5.98 -5.01
N TYR A 360 24.79 -7.23 -5.18
CA TYR A 360 23.69 -7.82 -4.41
C TYR A 360 23.96 -9.31 -4.10
N LEU A 361 23.21 -9.89 -3.15
CA LEU A 361 23.41 -11.26 -2.63
C LEU A 361 24.89 -11.61 -2.41
N ARG A 362 25.37 -12.74 -2.92
CA ARG A 362 26.74 -13.26 -2.76
C ARG A 362 27.85 -12.42 -3.41
N TYR A 363 27.52 -11.30 -4.07
CA TYR A 363 28.52 -10.39 -4.65
C TYR A 363 28.28 -8.91 -4.31
N MET A 364 27.68 -8.68 -3.14
CA MET A 364 27.47 -7.36 -2.54
C MET A 364 28.75 -6.77 -1.91
N ARG A 365 29.58 -7.62 -1.26
CA ARG A 365 30.83 -7.22 -0.58
C ARG A 365 31.87 -6.71 -1.57
N ALA A 366 32.71 -5.76 -1.16
CA ALA A 366 33.87 -5.35 -1.95
C ALA A 366 34.86 -6.53 -2.19
N PRO A 367 35.54 -6.60 -3.35
CA PRO A 367 36.48 -7.69 -3.67
C PRO A 367 37.71 -7.64 -2.77
N VAL A 368 38.29 -8.81 -2.47
CA VAL A 368 39.41 -8.94 -1.52
C VAL A 368 40.75 -9.30 -2.16
N ARG A 369 40.77 -9.67 -3.45
CA ARG A 369 42.00 -9.97 -4.23
C ARG A 369 42.14 -9.07 -5.45
N GLU A 370 41.04 -8.83 -6.17
CA GLU A 370 41.02 -8.14 -7.45
C GLU A 370 40.80 -6.64 -7.23
N VAL A 371 41.68 -5.81 -7.77
CA VAL A 371 41.54 -4.35 -7.68
C VAL A 371 40.55 -3.90 -8.77
N PRO A 372 39.43 -3.25 -8.43
CA PRO A 372 38.48 -2.76 -9.42
C PRO A 372 39.07 -1.62 -10.26
N ASN A 373 38.74 -1.58 -11.55
CA ASN A 373 39.03 -0.42 -12.38
C ASN A 373 38.21 0.79 -11.89
N PRO A 374 38.78 2.01 -11.77
CA PRO A 374 38.06 3.20 -11.32
C PRO A 374 36.80 3.57 -12.13
N LYS A 375 36.62 3.03 -13.34
CA LYS A 375 35.41 3.22 -14.16
C LYS A 375 34.28 2.23 -13.83
N LEU A 376 34.47 1.33 -12.85
CA LEU A 376 33.40 0.50 -12.32
C LEU A 376 32.54 1.33 -11.35
N LEU A 377 31.22 1.16 -11.43
CA LEU A 377 30.23 1.73 -10.53
C LEU A 377 29.42 0.58 -9.89
N PRO A 378 29.85 0.03 -8.74
CA PRO A 378 29.00 -0.84 -7.94
C PRO A 378 27.74 -0.07 -7.50
N VAL A 379 26.59 -0.63 -7.86
CA VAL A 379 25.25 -0.19 -7.44
C VAL A 379 24.81 -1.13 -6.33
N ILE A 380 25.08 -0.79 -5.07
CA ILE A 380 24.80 -1.66 -3.92
C ILE A 380 23.29 -1.80 -3.76
N ALA A 381 22.77 -3.03 -3.86
CA ALA A 381 21.34 -3.34 -3.81
C ALA A 381 21.05 -4.31 -2.65
N PRO A 382 20.99 -3.83 -1.40
CA PRO A 382 21.07 -4.66 -0.21
C PRO A 382 19.66 -5.19 0.18
N ILE A 383 19.04 -5.98 -0.67
CA ILE A 383 17.65 -6.44 -0.50
C ILE A 383 17.42 -7.32 0.76
N SER A 384 18.48 -7.89 1.32
CA SER A 384 18.45 -8.75 2.51
C SER A 384 18.83 -8.04 3.82
N VAL A 385 18.97 -6.70 3.81
CA VAL A 385 19.20 -5.88 5.01
C VAL A 385 17.94 -5.06 5.32
N ASP A 386 17.85 -4.55 6.55
CA ASP A 386 16.81 -3.62 7.03
C ASP A 386 16.36 -2.60 5.97
N ARG A 387 15.05 -2.37 5.88
CA ARG A 387 14.38 -1.40 5.00
C ARG A 387 13.53 -0.37 5.77
N ILE A 388 13.36 -0.56 7.08
CA ILE A 388 12.54 0.28 7.96
C ILE A 388 13.38 1.46 8.45
N HIS A 389 14.52 1.19 9.12
CA HIS A 389 15.29 2.25 9.75
C HIS A 389 16.14 3.03 8.77
N SER A 390 16.51 4.25 9.17
CA SER A 390 17.48 5.09 8.45
C SER A 390 18.90 4.54 8.57
N ILE A 391 19.79 4.98 7.68
CA ILE A 391 21.21 4.60 7.73
C ILE A 391 21.93 5.12 9.00
N GLU A 392 21.41 6.15 9.67
CA GLU A 392 21.98 6.72 10.91
C GLU A 392 21.32 6.20 12.21
N ASN A 393 20.31 5.31 12.12
CA ASN A 393 19.65 4.75 13.30
C ASN A 393 20.52 3.68 13.99
N SER A 394 20.89 3.93 15.25
CA SER A 394 21.79 3.08 16.04
C SER A 394 21.19 1.76 16.54
N MET A 395 19.89 1.50 16.35
CA MET A 395 19.29 0.19 16.66
C MET A 395 19.59 -0.84 15.55
N SER A 396 19.77 -0.39 14.31
CA SER A 396 19.93 -1.26 13.15
C SER A 396 21.40 -1.48 12.81
N TRP A 397 22.00 -2.53 13.38
CA TRP A 397 23.37 -2.94 13.03
C TRP A 397 23.50 -3.34 11.54
N GLU A 398 22.40 -3.72 10.89
CA GLU A 398 22.35 -4.00 9.46
C GLU A 398 22.56 -2.73 8.61
N ARG A 399 22.18 -1.56 9.13
CA ARG A 399 22.48 -0.25 8.53
C ARG A 399 23.93 0.18 8.73
N ASP A 400 24.53 -0.11 9.88
CA ASP A 400 25.97 0.05 10.06
C ASP A 400 26.77 -0.90 9.14
N TYR A 401 26.29 -2.12 8.92
CA TYR A 401 26.87 -3.02 7.92
C TYR A 401 26.78 -2.47 6.49
N LEU A 402 25.68 -1.81 6.12
CA LEU A 402 25.55 -1.11 4.84
C LEU A 402 26.52 0.07 4.70
N LYS A 403 26.74 0.86 5.77
CA LYS A 403 27.79 1.90 5.81
C LYS A 403 29.17 1.30 5.58
N ASP A 404 29.48 0.17 6.22
CA ASP A 404 30.76 -0.51 6.04
C ASP A 404 30.94 -1.03 4.61
N LEU A 405 29.90 -1.60 3.98
CA LEU A 405 29.92 -2.00 2.56
C LEU A 405 30.25 -0.82 1.62
N ILE A 406 29.56 0.31 1.80
CA ILE A 406 29.81 1.55 1.03
C ILE A 406 31.26 2.00 1.21
N ASN A 407 31.72 2.05 2.46
CA ASN A 407 33.08 2.45 2.81
C ASN A 407 34.15 1.50 2.22
N ASP A 408 33.92 0.19 2.24
CA ASP A 408 34.85 -0.80 1.71
C ASP A 408 34.99 -0.72 0.19
N TRP A 409 33.89 -0.47 -0.54
CA TRP A 409 33.97 -0.17 -1.98
C TRP A 409 34.70 1.15 -2.26
N LYS A 410 34.37 2.24 -1.55
CA LYS A 410 35.04 3.55 -1.71
C LYS A 410 36.55 3.49 -1.44
N LYS A 411 37.01 2.68 -0.47
CA LYS A 411 38.44 2.46 -0.17
C LYS A 411 39.24 1.89 -1.36
N LEU A 412 38.57 1.24 -2.31
CA LEU A 412 39.20 0.68 -3.52
C LEU A 412 39.33 1.69 -4.67
N GLY A 413 38.86 2.93 -4.51
CA GLY A 413 39.04 4.00 -5.50
C GLY A 413 38.03 4.00 -6.65
N VAL A 414 36.82 3.46 -6.41
CA VAL A 414 35.67 3.55 -7.32
C VAL A 414 34.62 4.51 -6.76
N ASP A 415 33.85 5.12 -7.66
CA ASP A 415 32.57 5.75 -7.31
C ASP A 415 31.59 4.65 -6.82
N VAL A 416 30.67 4.99 -5.90
CA VAL A 416 29.67 4.04 -5.40
C VAL A 416 28.26 4.60 -5.59
N SER A 417 27.36 3.72 -6.02
CA SER A 417 25.93 3.96 -6.16
C SER A 417 25.16 3.06 -5.20
N VAL A 418 23.92 3.44 -4.88
CA VAL A 418 23.00 2.61 -4.09
C VAL A 418 21.69 2.45 -4.86
N TYR A 419 21.11 1.27 -4.72
CA TYR A 419 19.74 0.93 -5.09
C TYR A 419 18.93 0.89 -3.79
N SER A 420 18.23 1.97 -3.48
CA SER A 420 17.44 2.06 -2.26
C SER A 420 16.01 1.56 -2.50
N TYR A 421 15.65 0.47 -1.82
CA TYR A 421 14.28 -0.04 -1.76
C TYR A 421 13.46 0.87 -0.85
N MET A 422 12.48 1.56 -1.44
CA MET A 422 11.56 2.49 -0.78
C MET A 422 10.17 1.87 -0.60
N PHE A 423 10.17 0.65 -0.07
CA PHE A 423 9.02 -0.15 0.33
C PHE A 423 9.54 -1.26 1.25
N ASN A 424 8.64 -1.95 1.94
CA ASN A 424 8.97 -3.10 2.77
C ASN A 424 8.56 -4.42 2.08
N LEU A 425 9.28 -5.52 2.33
CA LEU A 425 9.03 -6.77 1.60
C LEU A 425 7.77 -7.48 2.12
N ALA A 426 7.00 -8.06 1.18
CA ALA A 426 5.73 -8.73 1.42
C ALA A 426 4.65 -7.83 2.08
N ASP A 427 4.88 -6.53 2.16
CA ASP A 427 3.92 -5.55 2.69
C ASP A 427 2.79 -5.34 1.68
N PRO A 428 1.52 -5.64 2.04
CA PRO A 428 0.40 -5.49 1.12
C PRO A 428 -0.07 -4.04 0.92
N GLY A 429 0.55 -3.07 1.60
CA GLY A 429 0.19 -1.65 1.54
C GLY A 429 -0.24 -1.09 2.89
N LEU A 430 0.35 -1.58 3.98
CA LEU A 430 0.06 -1.14 5.35
C LEU A 430 0.48 0.32 5.57
N PRO A 431 -0.01 0.97 6.65
CA PRO A 431 0.47 2.28 7.08
C PRO A 431 2.01 2.29 7.23
N PHE A 432 2.71 2.83 6.24
CA PHE A 432 4.18 2.89 6.19
C PHE A 432 4.65 4.20 5.56
N SER A 433 5.56 4.87 6.26
CA SER A 433 6.19 6.12 5.85
C SER A 433 7.69 6.07 6.16
N MET A 434 8.48 6.83 5.41
CA MET A 434 9.95 6.79 5.39
C MET A 434 10.56 8.21 5.41
N ILE A 435 9.87 9.22 5.93
CA ILE A 435 10.32 10.62 5.91
C ILE A 435 11.66 10.76 6.63
N ASN A 436 11.75 10.23 7.86
CA ASN A 436 12.99 10.23 8.65
C ASN A 436 14.13 9.52 7.89
N ARG A 437 13.84 8.32 7.39
CA ARG A 437 14.77 7.50 6.64
C ARG A 437 15.34 8.23 5.41
N ILE A 438 14.49 8.83 4.59
CA ILE A 438 14.87 9.50 3.36
C ILE A 438 15.75 10.73 3.65
N VAL A 439 15.37 11.55 4.63
CA VAL A 439 16.14 12.77 4.94
C VAL A 439 17.55 12.42 5.45
N GLU A 440 17.66 11.44 6.34
CA GLU A 440 18.94 11.00 6.88
C GLU A 440 19.80 10.26 5.84
N GLU A 441 19.21 9.35 5.03
CA GLU A 441 19.91 8.68 3.93
C GLU A 441 20.42 9.67 2.87
N MET A 442 19.59 10.63 2.44
CA MET A 442 20.00 11.66 1.46
C MET A 442 21.11 12.57 2.01
N SER A 443 21.04 12.95 3.30
CA SER A 443 22.10 13.72 3.95
C SER A 443 23.41 12.93 4.05
N TYR A 444 23.34 11.63 4.37
CA TYR A 444 24.50 10.73 4.40
C TYR A 444 25.11 10.57 3.00
N TYR A 445 24.31 10.28 1.98
CA TYR A 445 24.80 10.11 0.61
C TYR A 445 25.44 11.39 0.06
N HIS A 446 24.88 12.56 0.35
CA HIS A 446 25.50 13.83 -0.07
C HIS A 446 26.85 14.07 0.61
N LYS A 447 26.93 13.87 1.93
CA LYS A 447 28.17 13.96 2.73
C LYS A 447 29.25 12.97 2.26
N GLU A 448 28.83 11.80 1.79
CA GLU A 448 29.71 10.75 1.24
C GLU A 448 29.96 10.91 -0.28
N GLU A 449 29.63 12.05 -0.88
CA GLU A 449 29.86 12.35 -2.31
C GLU A 449 29.24 11.31 -3.28
N MET A 450 28.17 10.63 -2.85
CA MET A 450 27.45 9.61 -3.62
C MET A 450 26.44 10.24 -4.57
N ASN A 451 26.93 10.55 -5.78
CA ASN A 451 26.20 11.39 -6.74
C ASN A 451 25.35 10.60 -7.76
N GLN A 452 25.31 9.27 -7.67
CA GLN A 452 24.62 8.38 -8.61
C GLN A 452 23.61 7.54 -7.83
N LEU A 453 22.38 8.04 -7.60
CA LEU A 453 21.39 7.34 -6.79
C LEU A 453 20.32 6.68 -7.66
N ARG A 454 19.90 5.49 -7.23
CA ARG A 454 18.79 4.73 -7.80
C ARG A 454 17.83 4.34 -6.69
N PHE A 455 16.54 4.50 -6.95
CA PHE A 455 15.47 4.13 -6.05
C PHE A 455 14.53 3.14 -6.74
N GLU A 456 13.96 2.21 -5.98
CA GLU A 456 12.80 1.44 -6.39
C GLU A 456 11.66 1.71 -5.42
N VAL A 457 10.49 2.03 -5.95
CA VAL A 457 9.29 2.40 -5.19
C VAL A 457 8.12 1.53 -5.61
N MET A 458 7.19 1.30 -4.69
CA MET A 458 5.86 0.75 -5.00
C MET A 458 4.81 1.78 -4.56
N PRO A 459 4.62 2.86 -5.35
CA PRO A 459 4.07 4.12 -4.85
C PRO A 459 2.61 3.95 -4.40
N SER A 460 2.44 3.92 -3.08
CA SER A 460 1.16 3.83 -2.39
C SER A 460 0.82 5.21 -1.80
N TRP A 461 0.16 6.06 -2.61
CA TRP A 461 0.04 7.50 -2.35
C TRP A 461 -0.78 7.85 -1.11
N GLY A 462 -1.51 6.91 -0.51
CA GLY A 462 -2.20 7.10 0.78
C GLY A 462 -1.25 7.41 1.94
N TYR A 463 -0.05 6.81 1.95
CA TYR A 463 0.98 7.03 2.98
C TYR A 463 2.35 7.46 2.41
N GLN A 464 2.78 6.97 1.26
CA GLN A 464 4.13 7.25 0.77
C GLN A 464 4.30 8.66 0.15
N GLY A 465 3.22 9.41 -0.06
CA GLY A 465 3.24 10.73 -0.72
C GLY A 465 4.26 11.75 -0.17
N PRO A 466 4.27 12.06 1.14
CA PRO A 466 5.25 12.98 1.73
C PRO A 466 6.69 12.48 1.59
N SER A 467 6.89 11.18 1.77
CA SER A 467 8.19 10.50 1.65
C SER A 467 8.76 10.64 0.24
N LEU A 468 7.98 10.24 -0.78
CA LEU A 468 8.37 10.33 -2.20
C LEU A 468 8.62 11.79 -2.63
N TYR A 469 7.79 12.73 -2.17
CA TYR A 469 8.01 14.15 -2.43
C TYR A 469 9.34 14.64 -1.85
N MET A 470 9.68 14.28 -0.60
CA MET A 470 10.97 14.65 -0.01
C MET A 470 12.17 14.01 -0.72
N MET A 471 12.07 12.73 -1.10
CA MET A 471 13.09 12.07 -1.92
C MET A 471 13.36 12.88 -3.19
N ALA A 472 12.32 13.26 -3.94
CA ALA A 472 12.49 14.01 -5.17
C ALA A 472 13.07 15.41 -4.95
N LYS A 473 12.68 16.12 -3.88
CA LYS A 473 13.23 17.45 -3.55
C LYS A 473 14.68 17.40 -3.10
N LEU A 474 15.06 16.46 -2.24
CA LEU A 474 16.44 16.32 -1.74
C LEU A 474 17.43 15.85 -2.82
N ASN A 475 16.98 14.98 -3.72
CA ASN A 475 17.77 14.59 -4.91
C ASN A 475 18.11 15.80 -5.79
N TRP A 476 17.24 16.81 -5.85
CA TRP A 476 17.52 18.06 -6.56
C TRP A 476 18.34 19.05 -5.72
N ASN A 477 17.96 19.29 -4.46
CA ASN A 477 18.63 20.22 -3.56
C ASN A 477 18.82 19.57 -2.16
N PRO A 478 20.00 19.04 -1.82
CA PRO A 478 20.26 18.43 -0.52
C PRO A 478 20.28 19.45 0.63
N GLU A 479 20.47 20.75 0.34
CA GLU A 479 20.57 21.85 1.30
C GLU A 479 19.20 22.54 1.56
N LEU A 480 18.08 21.89 1.24
CA LEU A 480 16.76 22.45 1.49
C LEU A 480 16.39 22.44 2.99
N ASP A 481 15.55 23.40 3.40
CA ASP A 481 14.95 23.39 4.72
C ASP A 481 13.83 22.32 4.76
N VAL A 482 14.13 21.18 5.39
CA VAL A 482 13.22 20.04 5.51
C VAL A 482 11.93 20.43 6.22
N GLN A 483 12.01 21.21 7.31
CA GLN A 483 10.84 21.63 8.07
C GLN A 483 9.94 22.53 7.25
N LYS A 484 10.51 23.53 6.56
CA LYS A 484 9.76 24.44 5.67
C LYS A 484 9.15 23.68 4.50
N THR A 485 9.86 22.70 3.94
CA THR A 485 9.39 21.92 2.77
C THR A 485 8.25 20.97 3.14
N LEU A 486 8.35 20.26 4.26
CA LEU A 486 7.25 19.46 4.79
C LEU A 486 6.07 20.36 5.20
N SER A 487 6.30 21.50 5.85
CA SER A 487 5.21 22.39 6.27
C SER A 487 4.46 22.96 5.05
N ASP A 488 5.17 23.28 3.97
CA ASP A 488 4.60 23.63 2.67
C ASP A 488 3.83 22.47 2.01
N TYR A 489 4.27 21.21 2.17
CA TYR A 489 3.52 20.02 1.78
C TYR A 489 2.21 19.90 2.55
N PHE A 490 2.26 19.81 3.89
CA PHE A 490 1.08 19.51 4.71
C PHE A 490 0.04 20.64 4.64
N SER A 491 0.46 21.91 4.73
CA SER A 491 -0.44 23.07 4.59
C SER A 491 -1.18 23.12 3.25
N LYS A 492 -0.47 22.89 2.13
CA LYS A 492 -1.07 22.99 0.79
C LYS A 492 -1.78 21.72 0.35
N TYR A 493 -1.29 20.55 0.75
CA TYR A 493 -1.91 19.27 0.43
C TYR A 493 -3.15 19.03 1.29
N TYR A 494 -3.05 19.11 2.62
CA TYR A 494 -4.18 18.80 3.52
C TYR A 494 -4.99 20.03 3.96
N GLY A 495 -4.50 21.27 3.74
CA GLY A 495 -5.28 22.48 4.00
C GLY A 495 -5.66 22.62 5.47
N PRO A 496 -6.95 22.79 5.81
CA PRO A 496 -7.41 22.83 7.20
C PRO A 496 -6.99 21.63 8.08
N ALA A 497 -6.65 20.49 7.46
CA ALA A 497 -6.18 19.29 8.15
C ALA A 497 -4.65 19.17 8.28
N ALA A 498 -3.88 20.22 7.96
CA ALA A 498 -2.42 20.17 7.95
C ALA A 498 -1.79 19.70 9.27
N GLU A 499 -2.18 20.31 10.40
CA GLU A 499 -1.67 19.95 11.74
C GLU A 499 -2.05 18.53 12.20
N PRO A 500 -3.32 18.08 12.13
CA PRO A 500 -3.65 16.70 12.52
C PRO A 500 -3.04 15.66 11.58
N MET A 501 -2.94 15.93 10.27
CA MET A 501 -2.22 15.02 9.35
C MET A 501 -0.71 15.02 9.62
N TRP A 502 -0.11 16.17 9.98
CA TRP A 502 1.28 16.22 10.42
C TRP A 502 1.51 15.31 11.63
N ASN A 503 0.63 15.42 12.63
CA ASN A 503 0.71 14.60 13.85
C ASN A 503 0.47 13.11 13.58
N HIS A 504 -0.41 12.77 12.63
CA HIS A 504 -0.63 11.39 12.16
C HIS A 504 0.65 10.80 11.57
N PHE A 505 1.25 11.48 10.59
CA PHE A 505 2.51 11.03 9.98
C PHE A 505 3.67 11.02 10.97
N ARG A 506 3.78 12.04 11.84
CA ARG A 506 4.82 12.08 12.87
C ARG A 506 4.71 10.90 13.83
N LYS A 507 3.51 10.53 14.29
CA LYS A 507 3.30 9.33 15.11
C LYS A 507 3.74 8.05 14.39
N LEU A 508 3.45 7.94 13.09
CA LEU A 508 3.87 6.80 12.27
C LEU A 508 5.40 6.70 12.16
N GLU A 509 6.06 7.82 11.87
CA GLU A 509 7.52 7.94 11.85
C GLU A 509 8.14 7.66 13.24
N ASP A 510 7.50 8.10 14.33
CA ASP A 510 7.93 7.84 15.72
C ASP A 510 7.92 6.32 16.02
N VAL A 511 6.87 5.58 15.65
CA VAL A 511 6.80 4.14 15.97
C VAL A 511 7.75 3.30 15.14
N PHE A 512 7.95 3.61 13.85
CA PHE A 512 8.92 2.90 13.01
C PHE A 512 10.36 3.24 13.40
N ALA A 513 10.68 4.49 13.74
CA ALA A 513 12.05 4.87 14.12
C ALA A 513 12.51 4.31 15.48
N ASN A 514 11.59 3.82 16.31
CA ASN A 514 11.83 3.25 17.64
C ASN A 514 11.51 1.75 17.73
N ALA A 515 11.32 1.06 16.61
CA ALA A 515 11.02 -0.38 16.58
C ALA A 515 12.30 -1.23 16.64
N ASP A 516 12.49 -2.05 17.68
CA ASP A 516 13.54 -3.08 17.71
C ASP A 516 13.17 -4.32 16.84
N TYR A 517 12.64 -4.05 15.65
CA TYR A 517 12.15 -5.00 14.66
C TYR A 517 12.55 -4.48 13.27
N TYR A 518 13.65 -5.01 12.75
CA TYR A 518 14.35 -4.45 11.57
C TYR A 518 14.58 -5.49 10.46
N THR A 519 13.89 -6.64 10.49
CA THR A 519 14.18 -7.72 9.52
C THR A 519 13.58 -7.49 8.13
N GLY A 520 12.91 -6.34 7.95
CA GLY A 520 12.54 -5.80 6.63
C GLY A 520 11.41 -6.55 5.93
N ALA A 521 10.53 -7.21 6.69
CA ALA A 521 9.40 -8.00 6.19
C ALA A 521 8.09 -7.67 6.92
N VAL A 522 6.95 -7.90 6.27
CA VAL A 522 5.60 -7.59 6.80
C VAL A 522 5.27 -8.21 8.16
N PHE A 523 5.87 -9.36 8.50
CA PHE A 523 5.57 -10.08 9.74
C PHE A 523 5.90 -9.28 11.01
N ASP A 524 6.87 -8.37 10.92
CA ASP A 524 7.28 -7.48 12.00
C ASP A 524 6.24 -6.37 12.25
N TYR A 525 5.42 -6.01 11.26
CA TYR A 525 4.52 -4.85 11.36
C TYR A 525 3.45 -5.03 12.43
N SER A 526 3.02 -6.27 12.72
CA SER A 526 2.11 -6.57 13.85
C SER A 526 2.68 -6.21 15.23
N LYS A 527 3.99 -5.99 15.34
CA LYS A 527 4.70 -5.54 16.54
C LYS A 527 4.88 -4.03 16.60
N ILE A 528 4.79 -3.35 15.46
CA ILE A 528 4.99 -1.90 15.30
C ILE A 528 3.63 -1.20 15.27
N LEU A 529 2.78 -1.61 14.34
CA LEU A 529 1.37 -1.21 14.19
C LEU A 529 0.49 -2.00 15.17
N THR A 530 0.78 -1.87 16.47
CA THR A 530 -0.02 -2.49 17.54
C THR A 530 -1.42 -1.85 17.63
N PRO A 531 -2.41 -2.51 18.27
CA PRO A 531 -3.76 -1.94 18.43
C PRO A 531 -3.78 -0.54 19.09
N ASP A 532 -2.88 -0.28 20.05
CA ASP A 532 -2.76 1.03 20.70
C ASP A 532 -2.22 2.09 19.70
N VAL A 533 -1.26 1.72 18.85
CA VAL A 533 -0.73 2.59 17.78
C VAL A 533 -1.78 2.87 16.72
N MET A 534 -2.54 1.85 16.30
CA MET A 534 -3.64 2.02 15.33
C MET A 534 -4.75 2.92 15.89
N ALA A 535 -5.10 2.80 17.16
CA ALA A 535 -6.06 3.71 17.82
C ALA A 535 -5.55 5.17 17.91
N ASP A 536 -4.25 5.37 18.12
CA ASP A 536 -3.61 6.70 18.14
C ASP A 536 -3.57 7.34 16.72
N LEU A 537 -3.35 6.53 15.69
CA LEU A 537 -3.42 6.93 14.29
C LEU A 537 -4.86 7.26 13.87
N GLU A 538 -5.84 6.44 14.26
CA GLU A 538 -7.28 6.72 14.10
C GLU A 538 -7.64 8.08 14.70
N SER A 539 -7.24 8.35 15.95
CA SER A 539 -7.60 9.61 16.63
C SER A 539 -7.09 10.86 15.90
N THR A 540 -5.90 10.79 15.29
CA THR A 540 -5.33 11.93 14.53
C THR A 540 -5.95 12.07 13.15
N LEU A 541 -6.32 10.96 12.51
CA LEU A 541 -7.00 10.94 11.23
C LEU A 541 -8.46 11.42 11.33
N ALA A 542 -9.20 10.97 12.35
CA ALA A 542 -10.54 11.45 12.66
C ALA A 542 -10.54 12.97 12.99
N GLU A 543 -9.50 13.47 13.66
CA GLU A 543 -9.33 14.92 13.82
C GLU A 543 -9.15 15.60 12.45
N ALA A 544 -8.30 15.09 11.56
CA ALA A 544 -8.10 15.64 10.22
C ALA A 544 -9.41 15.67 9.42
N GLU A 545 -10.20 14.59 9.43
CA GLU A 545 -11.52 14.50 8.81
C GLU A 545 -12.49 15.57 9.37
N SER A 546 -12.41 15.89 10.66
CA SER A 546 -13.24 16.93 11.28
C SER A 546 -12.91 18.38 10.84
N LYS A 547 -11.70 18.65 10.34
CA LYS A 547 -11.29 20.00 9.89
C LYS A 547 -11.71 20.31 8.46
N VAL A 548 -11.98 19.31 7.63
CA VAL A 548 -12.19 19.46 6.19
C VAL A 548 -13.67 19.52 5.81
N THR A 549 -14.02 20.45 4.92
CA THR A 549 -15.37 20.51 4.36
C THR A 549 -15.62 19.30 3.45
N ALA A 550 -16.74 18.60 3.65
CA ALA A 550 -17.16 17.48 2.80
C ALA A 550 -17.12 17.85 1.30
N ASN A 551 -16.77 16.88 0.45
CA ASN A 551 -16.56 17.02 -1.00
C ASN A 551 -15.45 17.99 -1.45
N SER A 552 -14.74 18.67 -0.54
CA SER A 552 -13.56 19.47 -0.89
C SER A 552 -12.39 18.57 -1.36
N LYS A 553 -11.43 19.15 -2.10
CA LYS A 553 -10.18 18.46 -2.45
C LYS A 553 -9.41 17.97 -1.22
N TYR A 554 -9.47 18.73 -0.12
CA TYR A 554 -8.82 18.37 1.14
C TYR A 554 -9.47 17.14 1.77
N ALA A 555 -10.81 17.07 1.77
CA ALA A 555 -11.53 15.87 2.21
C ALA A 555 -11.19 14.64 1.35
N LYS A 556 -11.03 14.79 0.02
CA LYS A 556 -10.57 13.69 -0.85
C LYS A 556 -9.14 13.24 -0.54
N ARG A 557 -8.22 14.17 -0.27
CA ARG A 557 -6.82 13.86 0.08
C ARG A 557 -6.69 13.18 1.45
N VAL A 558 -7.47 13.61 2.46
CA VAL A 558 -7.56 12.91 3.76
C VAL A 558 -8.21 11.52 3.59
N TRP A 559 -9.26 11.43 2.78
CA TRP A 559 -9.94 10.17 2.47
C TRP A 559 -9.02 9.11 1.82
N MET A 560 -8.01 9.52 1.03
CA MET A 560 -7.01 8.59 0.51
C MET A 560 -6.22 7.91 1.64
N THR A 561 -5.74 8.69 2.63
CA THR A 561 -5.05 8.12 3.79
C THR A 561 -6.01 7.28 4.65
N ARG A 562 -7.29 7.67 4.75
CA ARG A 562 -8.36 6.87 5.39
C ARG A 562 -8.53 5.49 4.78
N VAL A 563 -8.66 5.35 3.46
CA VAL A 563 -8.79 4.03 2.83
C VAL A 563 -7.56 3.16 3.09
N ALA A 564 -6.35 3.74 3.06
CA ALA A 564 -5.13 3.00 3.38
C ALA A 564 -5.01 2.63 4.88
N PHE A 565 -5.49 3.50 5.77
CA PHE A 565 -5.55 3.24 7.21
C PHE A 565 -6.54 2.10 7.52
N ASP A 566 -7.76 2.19 6.99
CA ASP A 566 -8.81 1.19 7.19
C ASP A 566 -8.34 -0.18 6.69
N PHE A 567 -7.66 -0.23 5.53
CA PHE A 567 -7.02 -1.46 5.04
C PHE A 567 -5.99 -2.01 6.06
N GLY A 568 -5.14 -1.13 6.60
CA GLY A 568 -4.19 -1.49 7.64
C GLY A 568 -4.85 -2.07 8.89
N ASN A 569 -5.97 -1.47 9.32
CA ASN A 569 -6.73 -1.92 10.48
C ASN A 569 -7.33 -3.33 10.23
N GLU A 570 -8.04 -3.51 9.12
CA GLU A 570 -8.61 -4.82 8.72
C GLU A 570 -7.53 -5.89 8.58
N PHE A 571 -6.35 -5.55 8.04
CA PHE A 571 -5.22 -6.49 8.00
C PHE A 571 -4.72 -6.86 9.41
N THR A 572 -4.56 -5.89 10.31
CA THR A 572 -4.13 -6.18 11.69
C THR A 572 -5.18 -7.02 12.42
N ASP A 573 -6.47 -6.71 12.30
CA ASP A 573 -7.57 -7.48 12.91
C ASP A 573 -7.71 -8.88 12.31
N MET A 574 -7.51 -9.04 10.99
CA MET A 574 -7.39 -10.35 10.32
C MET A 574 -6.29 -11.20 10.95
N ARG A 575 -5.06 -10.66 11.08
CA ARG A 575 -3.92 -11.39 11.64
C ARG A 575 -4.17 -11.69 13.12
N ASP A 576 -4.71 -10.75 13.89
CA ASP A 576 -5.01 -10.96 15.31
C ASP A 576 -6.09 -12.03 15.54
N ALA A 577 -7.15 -12.05 14.74
CA ALA A 577 -8.17 -13.09 14.77
C ALA A 577 -7.59 -14.46 14.38
N TYR A 578 -6.75 -14.51 13.35
CA TYR A 578 -6.06 -15.72 12.91
C TYR A 578 -5.19 -16.32 14.01
N LEU A 579 -4.34 -15.51 14.66
CA LEU A 579 -3.47 -15.94 15.76
C LEU A 579 -4.24 -16.35 17.02
N LYS A 580 -5.49 -15.91 17.17
CA LYS A 580 -6.44 -16.32 18.24
C LYS A 580 -7.29 -17.54 17.87
N PHE A 581 -7.05 -18.16 16.70
CA PHE A 581 -7.83 -19.26 16.11
C PHE A 581 -9.31 -18.91 15.80
N ASP A 582 -9.67 -17.63 15.72
CA ASP A 582 -10.99 -17.17 15.28
C ASP A 582 -11.01 -17.03 13.74
N PHE A 583 -10.96 -18.18 13.06
CA PHE A 583 -10.86 -18.22 11.59
C PHE A 583 -12.12 -17.74 10.87
N VAL A 584 -13.24 -17.57 11.58
CA VAL A 584 -14.45 -16.95 11.01
C VAL A 584 -14.26 -15.44 10.91
N LYS A 585 -13.84 -14.78 12.00
CA LYS A 585 -13.50 -13.35 11.95
C LYS A 585 -12.31 -13.06 11.04
N ALA A 586 -11.27 -13.91 11.09
CA ALA A 586 -10.12 -13.74 10.22
C ALA A 586 -10.51 -13.77 8.73
N LYS A 587 -11.49 -14.60 8.33
CA LYS A 587 -12.05 -14.59 6.97
C LYS A 587 -12.86 -13.32 6.67
N GLN A 588 -13.64 -12.82 7.63
CA GLN A 588 -14.40 -11.57 7.48
C GLN A 588 -13.48 -10.37 7.24
N HIS A 589 -12.48 -10.18 8.10
CA HIS A 589 -11.51 -9.09 7.97
C HIS A 589 -10.65 -9.22 6.70
N TYR A 590 -10.29 -10.44 6.27
CA TYR A 590 -9.63 -10.66 4.98
C TYR A 590 -10.51 -10.21 3.78
N ASP A 591 -11.81 -10.52 3.79
CA ASP A 591 -12.73 -10.11 2.72
C ASP A 591 -12.93 -8.58 2.66
N GLU A 592 -12.93 -7.92 3.82
CA GLU A 592 -13.02 -6.47 3.91
C GLU A 592 -11.70 -5.80 3.47
N ALA A 593 -10.55 -6.27 3.96
CA ALA A 593 -9.23 -5.82 3.51
C ALA A 593 -9.06 -5.95 1.99
N LYS A 594 -9.49 -7.08 1.40
CA LYS A 594 -9.48 -7.28 -0.06
C LYS A 594 -10.33 -6.24 -0.81
N SER A 595 -11.48 -5.88 -0.24
CA SER A 595 -12.41 -4.93 -0.84
C SER A 595 -11.93 -3.48 -0.71
N LEU A 596 -11.24 -3.15 0.39
CA LEU A 596 -10.54 -1.88 0.55
C LEU A 596 -9.36 -1.74 -0.43
N LEU A 597 -8.62 -2.83 -0.71
CA LEU A 597 -7.62 -2.84 -1.78
C LEU A 597 -8.24 -2.56 -3.16
N GLU A 598 -9.35 -3.22 -3.49
CA GLU A 598 -10.12 -2.96 -4.72
C GLU A 598 -10.55 -1.49 -4.83
N LEU A 599 -11.01 -0.87 -3.75
CA LEU A 599 -11.30 0.55 -3.73
C LEU A 599 -10.04 1.41 -3.92
N ALA A 600 -8.93 1.02 -3.29
CA ALA A 600 -7.68 1.77 -3.23
C ALA A 600 -6.94 1.85 -4.57
N TYR A 601 -6.83 0.74 -5.32
CA TYR A 601 -6.14 0.71 -6.61
C TYR A 601 -7.01 1.17 -7.79
N LEU A 602 -8.31 1.38 -7.61
CA LEU A 602 -9.19 1.97 -8.64
C LEU A 602 -9.20 3.51 -8.65
N GLN A 603 -8.37 4.17 -7.83
CA GLN A 603 -8.24 5.63 -7.80
C GLN A 603 -7.06 6.14 -8.65
N SER A 604 -7.15 7.41 -9.07
CA SER A 604 -5.99 8.19 -9.56
C SER A 604 -5.86 9.47 -8.72
N PRO A 605 -4.72 9.69 -8.04
CA PRO A 605 -3.59 8.76 -7.91
C PRO A 605 -3.97 7.51 -7.09
N VAL A 606 -3.27 6.40 -7.36
CA VAL A 606 -3.47 5.10 -6.69
C VAL A 606 -3.25 5.20 -5.17
N ILE A 607 -4.18 4.70 -4.35
CA ILE A 607 -4.03 4.78 -2.88
C ILE A 607 -3.03 3.75 -2.35
N ILE A 608 -3.18 2.48 -2.78
CA ILE A 608 -2.26 1.36 -2.50
C ILE A 608 -1.85 0.74 -3.84
N HIS A 609 -0.55 0.52 -4.02
CA HIS A 609 0.04 0.03 -5.27
C HIS A 609 -0.54 -1.35 -5.67
N PRO A 610 -0.88 -1.61 -6.95
CA PRO A 610 -1.61 -2.84 -7.27
C PRO A 610 -0.76 -4.11 -7.07
N TRP A 611 0.56 -4.05 -7.25
CA TRP A 611 1.45 -5.18 -6.97
C TRP A 611 1.62 -5.42 -5.46
N THR A 612 1.59 -4.39 -4.61
CA THR A 612 1.63 -4.65 -3.15
C THR A 612 0.32 -5.29 -2.72
N ALA A 613 -0.82 -4.84 -3.27
CA ALA A 613 -2.12 -5.47 -3.02
C ALA A 613 -2.12 -6.99 -3.33
N GLU A 614 -1.38 -7.47 -4.33
CA GLU A 614 -1.21 -8.91 -4.61
C GLU A 614 -0.57 -9.68 -3.43
N TYR A 615 0.26 -9.06 -2.58
CA TYR A 615 0.85 -9.71 -1.41
C TYR A 615 -0.18 -10.11 -0.34
N LEU A 616 -1.37 -9.50 -0.30
CA LEU A 616 -2.46 -9.99 0.56
C LEU A 616 -2.84 -11.42 0.15
N ASP A 617 -3.02 -11.66 -1.15
CA ASP A 617 -3.42 -12.96 -1.66
C ASP A 617 -2.27 -13.96 -1.64
N ILE A 618 -1.04 -13.52 -1.98
CA ILE A 618 0.15 -14.39 -2.01
C ILE A 618 0.45 -14.96 -0.63
N PHE A 619 0.42 -14.16 0.43
CA PHE A 619 0.83 -14.62 1.77
C PHE A 619 -0.32 -15.05 2.68
N TRP A 620 -1.54 -14.54 2.49
CA TRP A 620 -2.59 -14.69 3.51
C TRP A 620 -3.83 -15.45 3.05
N LYS A 621 -4.16 -15.46 1.75
CA LYS A 621 -5.42 -16.06 1.25
C LYS A 621 -5.59 -17.53 1.63
N GLU A 622 -4.66 -18.40 1.23
CA GLU A 622 -4.84 -19.84 1.39
C GLU A 622 -4.85 -20.24 2.87
N GLN A 623 -3.97 -19.65 3.70
CA GLN A 623 -3.98 -19.90 5.14
C GLN A 623 -5.28 -19.46 5.83
N ILE A 624 -5.88 -18.33 5.45
CA ILE A 624 -7.16 -17.86 5.98
C ILE A 624 -8.32 -18.72 5.47
N GLU A 625 -8.48 -18.87 4.15
CA GLU A 625 -9.57 -19.63 3.53
C GLU A 625 -9.57 -21.10 3.95
N MET A 626 -8.41 -21.74 3.97
CA MET A 626 -8.32 -23.15 4.33
C MET A 626 -8.58 -23.34 5.82
N SER A 627 -8.13 -22.45 6.71
CA SER A 627 -8.39 -22.54 8.16
C SER A 627 -9.87 -22.29 8.48
N TYR A 628 -10.54 -21.36 7.80
CA TYR A 628 -11.99 -21.16 7.86
C TYR A 628 -12.76 -22.46 7.53
N LYS A 629 -12.36 -23.19 6.47
CA LYS A 629 -12.94 -24.49 6.09
C LYS A 629 -12.77 -25.58 7.17
N ARG A 630 -11.84 -25.44 8.13
CA ARG A 630 -11.61 -26.40 9.24
C ARG A 630 -12.49 -26.15 10.48
N VAL A 631 -13.19 -25.02 10.56
CA VAL A 631 -14.14 -24.67 11.65
C VAL A 631 -15.59 -24.53 11.18
N THR A 632 -15.84 -24.74 9.89
CA THR A 632 -17.17 -24.67 9.25
C THR A 632 -17.61 -26.03 8.72
N ASN A 633 -18.84 -26.13 8.20
CA ASN A 633 -19.42 -27.35 7.62
C ASN A 633 -19.38 -28.58 8.57
N GLY A 634 -19.53 -28.34 9.88
CA GLY A 634 -19.48 -29.38 10.92
C GLY A 634 -18.07 -29.87 11.31
N ASN A 635 -17.03 -29.32 10.70
CA ASN A 635 -15.64 -29.52 11.12
C ASN A 635 -15.39 -28.80 12.46
N GLN A 636 -14.47 -29.33 13.26
CA GLN A 636 -14.18 -28.80 14.60
C GLN A 636 -12.70 -28.93 14.94
N ILE A 637 -12.12 -27.89 15.56
CA ILE A 637 -10.82 -28.00 16.23
C ILE A 637 -11.01 -28.91 17.45
N VAL A 638 -10.22 -29.98 17.56
CA VAL A 638 -10.26 -30.91 18.70
C VAL A 638 -9.19 -30.61 19.74
N ALA A 639 -8.09 -29.97 19.33
CA ALA A 639 -7.11 -29.38 20.24
C ALA A 639 -6.21 -28.38 19.52
N GLN A 640 -6.08 -27.17 20.06
CA GLN A 640 -5.05 -26.20 19.65
C GLN A 640 -3.67 -26.66 20.18
N LEU A 641 -2.61 -26.44 19.41
CA LEU A 641 -1.23 -26.59 19.90
C LEU A 641 -0.79 -25.24 20.52
N PRO A 642 0.04 -25.25 21.58
CA PRO A 642 0.48 -24.02 22.22
C PRO A 642 1.40 -23.21 21.29
N ASP A 643 1.50 -21.90 21.52
CA ASP A 643 2.48 -21.05 20.81
C ASP A 643 3.92 -21.46 21.15
N GLU A 644 4.23 -21.66 22.44
CA GLU A 644 5.57 -21.97 22.90
C GLU A 644 5.86 -23.49 22.86
N TRP A 645 6.81 -23.90 22.02
CA TRP A 645 7.29 -25.28 21.89
C TRP A 645 8.71 -25.40 22.45
N LEU A 646 9.09 -26.62 22.83
CA LEU A 646 10.49 -26.91 23.14
C LEU A 646 11.25 -27.11 21.83
N ALA A 647 12.38 -26.43 21.66
CA ALA A 647 13.18 -26.45 20.44
C ALA A 647 14.65 -26.86 20.68
N MET A 648 15.27 -27.47 19.67
CA MET A 648 16.68 -27.80 19.65
C MET A 648 17.28 -27.49 18.27
N LEU A 649 18.26 -26.60 18.24
CA LEU A 649 19.02 -26.21 17.05
C LEU A 649 20.09 -27.28 16.75
N ILE A 650 20.13 -27.77 15.51
CA ILE A 650 21.12 -28.72 15.00
C ILE A 650 21.72 -28.16 13.69
N PRO A 651 22.79 -27.34 13.74
CA PRO A 651 23.36 -26.69 12.57
C PRO A 651 23.83 -27.67 11.48
N GLY A 652 24.36 -28.82 11.86
CA GLY A 652 24.80 -29.88 10.94
C GLY A 652 23.70 -30.84 10.48
N GLY A 653 22.43 -30.58 10.81
CA GLY A 653 21.30 -31.50 10.62
C GLY A 653 21.51 -32.87 11.28
N ASN A 654 20.78 -33.88 10.81
CA ASN A 654 20.85 -35.28 11.29
C ASN A 654 20.28 -35.51 12.70
N GLY A 655 19.35 -34.68 13.18
CA GLY A 655 18.71 -34.93 14.48
C GLY A 655 17.85 -36.21 14.50
N ASP A 656 17.49 -36.74 13.33
CA ASP A 656 16.83 -38.03 13.18
C ASP A 656 17.75 -39.22 13.54
N LYS A 657 19.04 -39.13 13.18
CA LYS A 657 20.11 -40.08 13.59
C LYS A 657 20.42 -39.98 15.08
N LEU A 658 20.31 -38.79 15.67
CA LEU A 658 20.33 -38.60 17.13
C LEU A 658 19.08 -39.17 17.82
N GLY A 659 18.00 -39.39 17.07
CA GLY A 659 16.75 -39.96 17.57
C GLY A 659 15.84 -38.96 18.29
N LEU A 660 15.93 -37.66 17.95
CA LEU A 660 15.17 -36.59 18.60
C LEU A 660 13.64 -36.73 18.45
N TRP A 661 13.16 -37.52 17.48
CA TRP A 661 11.76 -37.92 17.29
C TRP A 661 11.22 -38.95 18.29
N LYS A 662 12.08 -39.62 19.07
CA LYS A 662 11.65 -40.74 19.94
C LYS A 662 10.82 -40.25 21.12
N PRO A 663 9.75 -40.95 21.54
CA PRO A 663 9.02 -40.60 22.76
C PRO A 663 9.91 -40.70 24.01
N GLY A 664 9.77 -39.76 24.94
CA GLY A 664 10.49 -39.79 26.22
C GLY A 664 11.94 -39.28 26.17
N VAL A 665 12.36 -38.63 25.08
CA VAL A 665 13.63 -37.86 25.03
C VAL A 665 13.62 -36.79 26.14
N GLY A 666 14.75 -36.64 26.84
CA GLY A 666 14.89 -35.64 27.91
C GLY A 666 15.05 -34.23 27.36
N THR A 667 14.04 -33.38 27.54
CA THR A 667 13.98 -32.04 26.96
C THR A 667 14.45 -30.90 27.88
N LYS A 668 15.04 -31.19 29.04
CA LYS A 668 15.43 -30.17 30.03
C LYS A 668 16.46 -29.13 29.53
N SER A 669 17.17 -29.46 28.45
CA SER A 669 18.16 -28.58 27.79
C SER A 669 17.67 -28.01 26.46
N TRP A 670 16.40 -28.23 26.10
CA TRP A 670 15.80 -27.65 24.90
C TRP A 670 15.38 -26.22 25.24
N MET A 671 15.58 -25.29 24.31
CA MET A 671 15.12 -23.92 24.47
C MET A 671 13.59 -23.84 24.28
N LYS A 672 13.01 -22.70 24.59
CA LYS A 672 11.62 -22.39 24.24
C LYS A 672 11.63 -21.49 23.02
N LEU A 673 10.78 -21.78 22.03
CA LEU A 673 10.50 -20.90 20.89
C LEU A 673 8.99 -20.80 20.71
N LYS A 674 8.52 -19.59 20.42
CA LYS A 674 7.18 -19.33 19.88
C LYS A 674 7.09 -19.85 18.45
N THR A 675 5.88 -20.21 18.03
CA THR A 675 5.62 -20.87 16.74
C THR A 675 4.49 -20.22 15.94
N TYR A 676 3.83 -19.20 16.48
CA TYR A 676 2.90 -18.38 15.70
C TYR A 676 2.78 -16.92 16.16
N SER A 677 3.10 -16.60 17.43
CA SER A 677 3.11 -15.18 17.87
C SER A 677 4.45 -14.46 17.63
N ASP A 678 5.50 -15.16 17.15
CA ASP A 678 6.77 -14.57 16.69
C ASP A 678 7.42 -15.45 15.62
N THR A 679 8.32 -14.82 14.85
CA THR A 679 9.18 -15.40 13.81
C THR A 679 10.51 -15.88 14.41
N TRP A 680 11.35 -16.57 13.63
CA TRP A 680 12.76 -16.78 13.98
C TRP A 680 13.54 -15.47 14.03
N SER A 681 13.29 -14.54 13.10
CA SER A 681 13.82 -13.18 13.13
C SER A 681 13.75 -12.55 14.53
N ASN A 682 12.54 -12.43 15.05
CA ASN A 682 12.26 -11.75 16.33
C ASN A 682 12.64 -12.57 17.56
N GLN A 683 13.19 -13.78 17.35
CA GLN A 683 13.72 -14.67 18.38
C GLN A 683 15.24 -14.87 18.25
N GLY A 684 15.93 -14.01 17.48
CA GLY A 684 17.39 -14.01 17.33
C GLY A 684 17.94 -15.08 16.39
N LEU A 685 17.11 -15.60 15.48
CA LEU A 685 17.42 -16.70 14.57
C LEU A 685 17.33 -16.31 13.07
N ARG A 686 17.23 -15.00 12.73
CA ARG A 686 17.20 -14.46 11.33
C ARG A 686 18.25 -15.08 10.39
N TYR A 687 19.45 -15.33 10.92
CA TYR A 687 20.62 -15.84 10.20
C TYR A 687 20.94 -17.31 10.50
N TYR A 688 20.02 -18.04 11.13
CA TYR A 688 20.22 -19.44 11.47
C TYR A 688 19.97 -20.36 10.26
N LYS A 689 21.06 -20.94 9.75
CA LYS A 689 21.04 -22.00 8.72
C LYS A 689 21.29 -23.36 9.36
N GLY A 690 20.33 -24.28 9.23
CA GLY A 690 20.39 -25.61 9.86
C GLY A 690 19.02 -26.24 10.12
N GLU A 691 19.02 -27.39 10.78
CA GLU A 691 17.79 -28.07 11.21
C GLU A 691 17.37 -27.59 12.61
N VAL A 692 16.07 -27.39 12.84
CA VAL A 692 15.47 -27.11 14.15
C VAL A 692 14.44 -28.19 14.46
N TRP A 693 14.58 -28.80 15.64
CA TRP A 693 13.67 -29.82 16.15
C TRP A 693 12.75 -29.23 17.19
N TYR A 694 11.45 -29.18 16.90
CA TYR A 694 10.40 -28.75 17.81
C TYR A 694 9.72 -29.95 18.46
N ARG A 695 9.28 -29.79 19.71
CA ARG A 695 8.49 -30.77 20.43
C ARG A 695 7.44 -30.09 21.30
N THR A 696 6.21 -30.53 21.14
CA THR A 696 5.08 -30.19 22.01
C THR A 696 4.27 -31.43 22.35
N SER A 697 3.21 -31.25 23.14
CA SER A 697 2.34 -32.35 23.51
C SER A 697 0.94 -31.91 23.92
N VAL A 698 -0.06 -32.65 23.47
CA VAL A 698 -1.48 -32.24 23.56
C VAL A 698 -2.38 -33.43 23.93
N ASN A 699 -3.49 -33.17 24.62
CA ASN A 699 -4.49 -34.20 24.91
C ASN A 699 -5.59 -34.18 23.82
N VAL A 700 -6.04 -35.35 23.37
CA VAL A 700 -7.21 -35.47 22.48
C VAL A 700 -8.30 -36.24 23.22
N ALA A 701 -9.49 -35.65 23.31
CA ALA A 701 -10.60 -36.23 24.06
C ALA A 701 -11.13 -37.54 23.44
N GLU A 702 -11.55 -38.48 24.30
CA GLU A 702 -12.05 -39.81 23.91
C GLU A 702 -13.27 -39.74 22.97
N GLN A 703 -14.08 -38.70 23.09
CA GLN A 703 -15.28 -38.46 22.27
C GLN A 703 -14.99 -38.30 20.76
N PHE A 704 -13.74 -38.09 20.36
CA PHE A 704 -13.35 -37.92 18.97
C PHE A 704 -12.74 -39.19 18.33
N LYS A 705 -12.64 -40.30 19.07
CA LYS A 705 -11.98 -41.54 18.62
C LYS A 705 -12.58 -42.16 17.34
N ASP A 706 -13.86 -41.90 17.10
CA ASP A 706 -14.64 -42.44 15.98
C ASP A 706 -14.73 -41.44 14.80
N LYS A 707 -13.99 -40.31 14.86
CA LYS A 707 -13.88 -39.31 13.78
C LYS A 707 -12.47 -39.32 13.16
N PRO A 708 -12.33 -39.05 11.84
CA PRO A 708 -11.03 -38.78 11.25
C PRO A 708 -10.41 -37.51 11.86
N ILE A 709 -9.16 -37.61 12.33
CA ILE A 709 -8.38 -36.53 12.92
C ILE A 709 -7.20 -36.17 12.02
N ARG A 710 -7.10 -34.88 11.69
CA ARG A 710 -5.98 -34.33 10.94
C ARG A 710 -5.20 -33.33 11.81
N LEU A 711 -3.90 -33.22 11.53
CA LEU A 711 -3.03 -32.18 12.06
C LEU A 711 -2.82 -31.13 10.98
N TRP A 712 -3.03 -29.88 11.37
CA TRP A 712 -2.88 -28.69 10.54
C TRP A 712 -1.73 -27.84 11.08
N PHE A 713 -0.93 -27.29 10.16
CA PHE A 713 -0.06 -26.15 10.40
C PHE A 713 -0.43 -25.08 9.39
N GLY A 714 -0.85 -23.91 9.86
CA GLY A 714 -1.18 -22.80 9.00
C GLY A 714 0.01 -22.33 8.16
N ASP A 715 1.10 -21.96 8.84
CA ASP A 715 2.23 -21.26 8.22
C ASP A 715 3.52 -21.95 8.69
N ILE A 716 4.29 -22.55 7.77
CA ILE A 716 5.65 -23.07 8.04
C ILE A 716 6.57 -22.60 6.94
N ASP A 717 7.48 -21.71 7.30
CA ASP A 717 8.61 -21.36 6.45
C ASP A 717 9.62 -22.51 6.44
N GLU A 718 10.08 -22.89 5.24
CA GLU A 718 10.82 -24.14 4.91
C GLU A 718 10.00 -25.45 4.97
N THR A 719 10.66 -26.60 4.68
CA THR A 719 10.00 -27.92 4.60
C THR A 719 9.98 -28.68 5.95
N PRO A 720 8.80 -29.08 6.47
CA PRO A 720 8.66 -29.84 7.73
C PRO A 720 8.64 -31.37 7.56
N ARG A 721 9.22 -32.09 8.53
CA ARG A 721 8.96 -33.51 8.83
C ARG A 721 8.23 -33.64 10.16
N VAL A 722 7.26 -34.55 10.28
CA VAL A 722 6.37 -34.64 11.46
C VAL A 722 6.29 -36.05 12.02
N TRP A 723 6.39 -36.17 13.35
CA TRP A 723 6.18 -37.41 14.10
C TRP A 723 5.10 -37.24 15.17
N ILE A 724 4.21 -38.22 15.25
CA ILE A 724 3.19 -38.32 16.30
C ILE A 724 3.47 -39.59 17.10
N ASN A 725 3.68 -39.45 18.41
CA ASN A 725 3.96 -40.56 19.33
C ASN A 725 5.16 -41.45 18.89
N GLY A 726 6.13 -40.88 18.16
CA GLY A 726 7.29 -41.60 17.64
C GLY A 726 7.09 -42.26 16.27
N LYS A 727 5.93 -42.11 15.63
CA LYS A 727 5.65 -42.55 14.25
C LYS A 727 5.72 -41.35 13.31
N GLU A 728 6.55 -41.42 12.28
CA GLU A 728 6.61 -40.40 11.22
C GLU A 728 5.31 -40.43 10.40
N ILE A 729 4.76 -39.25 10.10
CA ILE A 729 3.53 -39.07 9.33
C ILE A 729 3.89 -38.31 8.06
N GLN A 730 3.53 -38.88 6.90
CA GLN A 730 3.69 -38.22 5.62
C GLN A 730 2.58 -37.17 5.42
N PRO A 731 2.85 -36.05 4.73
CA PRO A 731 1.84 -35.04 4.45
C PRO A 731 0.70 -35.63 3.62
N LYS A 732 -0.52 -35.19 3.92
CA LYS A 732 -1.75 -35.45 3.16
C LYS A 732 -1.89 -34.44 2.02
N SER A 733 -1.54 -33.19 2.28
CA SER A 733 -1.28 -32.14 1.29
C SER A 733 0.08 -31.51 1.56
N THR A 734 0.86 -31.32 0.51
CA THR A 734 2.16 -30.63 0.57
C THR A 734 1.90 -29.12 0.60
N GLY A 735 2.44 -28.43 1.60
CA GLY A 735 2.44 -26.98 1.66
C GLY A 735 3.57 -26.36 0.83
N ILE A 736 3.61 -25.04 0.77
CA ILE A 736 4.65 -24.25 0.10
C ILE A 736 5.00 -23.08 1.01
N ALA A 737 6.08 -23.23 1.78
CA ALA A 737 6.59 -22.23 2.73
C ALA A 737 5.45 -21.53 3.51
N THR A 738 5.51 -20.21 3.60
CA THR A 738 4.53 -19.33 4.25
C THR A 738 3.25 -19.09 3.43
N VAL A 739 3.10 -19.71 2.26
CA VAL A 739 2.01 -19.44 1.30
C VAL A 739 0.91 -20.51 1.33
N ILE A 740 1.28 -21.79 1.26
CA ILE A 740 0.31 -22.91 1.29
C ILE A 740 0.49 -23.74 2.58
N PRO A 741 -0.56 -23.89 3.41
CA PRO A 741 -0.52 -24.67 4.64
C PRO A 741 -0.21 -26.17 4.49
N TRP A 742 0.21 -26.79 5.60
CA TRP A 742 0.53 -28.22 5.67
C TRP A 742 -0.55 -29.02 6.44
N GLU A 743 -0.98 -30.16 5.89
CA GLU A 743 -1.96 -31.05 6.53
C GLU A 743 -1.48 -32.51 6.57
N TYR A 744 -1.74 -33.19 7.68
CA TYR A 744 -1.36 -34.59 7.93
C TYR A 744 -2.55 -35.41 8.44
N GLU A 745 -2.74 -36.62 7.91
CA GLU A 745 -3.76 -37.56 8.38
C GLU A 745 -3.22 -38.35 9.59
N VAL A 746 -3.61 -37.95 10.81
CA VAL A 746 -3.01 -38.45 12.06
C VAL A 746 -3.86 -39.44 12.84
N THR A 747 -5.11 -39.69 12.42
CA THR A 747 -6.08 -40.60 13.07
C THR A 747 -5.45 -41.87 13.65
N SER A 748 -4.64 -42.61 12.86
CA SER A 748 -4.01 -43.87 13.28
C SER A 748 -2.87 -43.75 14.29
N ALA A 749 -2.41 -42.54 14.59
CA ALA A 749 -1.29 -42.26 15.50
C ALA A 749 -1.72 -41.57 16.80
N ILE A 750 -2.95 -41.07 16.88
CA ILE A 750 -3.51 -40.42 18.07
C ILE A 750 -3.86 -41.47 19.15
N LYS A 751 -3.49 -41.15 20.39
CA LYS A 751 -3.91 -41.84 21.62
C LYS A 751 -5.04 -41.01 22.24
N PHE A 752 -6.27 -41.41 21.99
CA PHE A 752 -7.45 -40.79 22.57
C PHE A 752 -7.48 -40.96 24.11
N GLY A 753 -8.08 -39.98 24.80
CA GLY A 753 -8.12 -39.89 26.26
C GLY A 753 -6.75 -39.70 26.93
N LYS A 754 -5.68 -39.48 26.16
CA LYS A 754 -4.29 -39.47 26.64
C LYS A 754 -3.49 -38.32 26.01
N LYS A 755 -2.32 -38.09 26.60
CA LYS A 755 -1.33 -37.14 26.10
C LYS A 755 -0.60 -37.70 24.88
N ASN A 756 -0.57 -36.91 23.82
CA ASN A 756 0.09 -37.19 22.54
C ASN A 756 1.36 -36.35 22.44
N ASP A 757 2.45 -36.98 22.03
CA ASP A 757 3.75 -36.35 21.80
C ASP A 757 3.84 -35.98 20.31
N ILE A 758 4.14 -34.71 20.01
CA ILE A 758 4.25 -34.19 18.65
C ILE A 758 5.66 -33.64 18.48
N VAL A 759 6.36 -34.09 17.45
CA VAL A 759 7.70 -33.63 17.09
C VAL A 759 7.70 -33.18 15.64
N VAL A 760 8.34 -32.06 15.35
CA VAL A 760 8.52 -31.51 14.00
C VAL A 760 10.00 -31.22 13.80
N SER A 761 10.56 -31.49 12.63
CA SER A 761 11.84 -30.90 12.22
C SER A 761 11.65 -30.03 10.99
N VAL A 762 12.24 -28.84 11.01
CA VAL A 762 12.24 -27.87 9.90
C VAL A 762 13.70 -27.54 9.58
N ILE A 763 14.07 -27.50 8.29
CA ILE A 763 15.45 -27.30 7.86
C ILE A 763 15.53 -26.03 7.03
N ASN A 764 16.17 -24.98 7.55
CA ASN A 764 16.59 -23.86 6.73
C ASN A 764 17.89 -24.19 5.99
N LYS A 765 17.89 -24.09 4.65
CA LYS A 765 19.08 -24.32 3.81
C LYS A 765 19.68 -23.04 3.24
N SER A 766 18.89 -22.00 3.13
CA SER A 766 19.23 -20.72 2.51
C SER A 766 18.53 -19.61 3.27
N LEU A 767 19.24 -18.51 3.49
CA LEU A 767 18.64 -17.32 4.07
C LEU A 767 17.97 -16.55 2.94
N ASP A 768 16.65 -16.46 2.98
CA ASP A 768 15.87 -15.60 2.10
C ASP A 768 15.68 -14.20 2.71
N GLU A 769 15.02 -13.33 1.95
CA GLU A 769 14.79 -11.91 2.27
C GLU A 769 13.62 -11.68 3.22
N VAL A 770 12.69 -12.63 3.35
CA VAL A 770 11.53 -12.57 4.26
C VAL A 770 11.96 -12.95 5.68
N GLY A 771 12.90 -13.90 5.79
CA GLY A 771 13.64 -14.21 7.02
C GLY A 771 12.84 -14.87 8.12
N THR A 772 11.62 -15.31 7.85
CA THR A 772 10.65 -15.69 8.88
C THR A 772 11.04 -16.94 9.66
N GLY A 773 11.47 -18.00 8.99
CA GLY A 773 12.03 -19.24 9.52
C GLY A 773 11.10 -20.09 10.40
N GLY A 774 10.94 -21.37 10.08
CA GLY A 774 10.33 -22.34 10.98
C GLY A 774 8.81 -22.32 10.99
N ILE A 775 8.21 -22.71 12.13
CA ILE A 775 6.76 -22.65 12.30
C ILE A 775 6.39 -21.22 12.71
N ILE A 776 5.53 -20.54 11.94
CA ILE A 776 5.14 -19.13 12.16
C ILE A 776 3.62 -18.91 12.14
N GLY A 777 2.84 -19.98 12.11
CA GLY A 777 1.37 -19.96 12.02
C GLY A 777 0.68 -20.96 12.94
N PRO A 778 -0.58 -20.71 13.32
CA PRO A 778 -1.33 -21.55 14.25
C PRO A 778 -1.37 -23.02 13.82
N ALA A 779 -1.07 -23.91 14.76
CA ALA A 779 -1.09 -25.35 14.56
C ALA A 779 -2.14 -26.01 15.45
N PHE A 780 -2.91 -26.96 14.90
CA PHE A 780 -3.99 -27.60 15.64
C PHE A 780 -4.37 -28.98 15.09
N LEU A 781 -4.96 -29.79 15.96
CA LEU A 781 -5.67 -31.01 15.58
C LEU A 781 -7.14 -30.67 15.34
N TRP A 782 -7.71 -31.15 14.24
CA TRP A 782 -9.13 -31.00 13.90
C TRP A 782 -9.76 -32.33 13.50
N ALA A 783 -11.08 -32.43 13.72
CA ALA A 783 -11.86 -33.59 13.31
C ALA A 783 -12.74 -33.23 12.12
N VAL A 784 -12.70 -34.09 11.10
CA VAL A 784 -13.48 -33.97 9.88
C VAL A 784 -14.93 -34.34 10.16
N ALA A 785 -15.88 -33.58 9.62
CA ALA A 785 -17.28 -33.97 9.54
C ALA A 785 -17.44 -35.24 8.69
N PRO A 786 -18.48 -36.06 8.91
CA PRO A 786 -18.96 -36.98 7.88
C PRO A 786 -19.34 -36.19 6.62
N GLU A 787 -19.02 -36.74 5.44
CA GLU A 787 -19.39 -36.15 4.14
C GLU A 787 -20.86 -35.69 4.14
N PRO A 788 -21.17 -34.42 3.79
CA PRO A 788 -22.54 -33.97 3.61
C PRO A 788 -23.22 -34.77 2.49
N ILE A 789 -24.36 -35.41 2.79
CA ILE A 789 -25.14 -36.12 1.76
C ILE A 789 -25.97 -35.14 0.91
N ASP A 790 -26.23 -33.94 1.43
CA ASP A 790 -26.76 -32.79 0.69
C ASP A 790 -26.12 -31.52 1.28
N GLU A 791 -25.41 -30.73 0.47
CA GLU A 791 -25.16 -29.33 0.83
C GLU A 791 -26.47 -28.54 0.67
N PRO A 792 -26.85 -27.68 1.64
CA PRO A 792 -27.70 -26.55 1.33
C PRO A 792 -26.95 -25.70 0.30
N GLY A 793 -27.55 -25.53 -0.89
CA GLY A 793 -26.91 -24.77 -1.96
C GLY A 793 -26.50 -23.37 -1.49
N ASP A 794 -25.31 -22.94 -1.90
CA ASP A 794 -24.78 -21.61 -1.60
C ASP A 794 -25.82 -20.54 -1.99
N PRO A 795 -26.27 -19.69 -1.04
CA PRO A 795 -27.38 -18.76 -1.29
C PRO A 795 -27.02 -17.62 -2.25
N ASP A 796 -25.73 -17.39 -2.49
CA ASP A 796 -25.23 -16.37 -3.41
C ASP A 796 -24.84 -16.94 -4.79
N GLU A 797 -24.99 -18.27 -4.98
CA GLU A 797 -24.75 -18.93 -6.26
C GLU A 797 -25.93 -18.77 -7.22
N LEU A 798 -25.66 -18.16 -8.38
CA LEU A 798 -26.70 -17.80 -9.36
C LEU A 798 -26.88 -18.88 -10.44
N LEU A 799 -25.98 -19.87 -10.56
CA LEU A 799 -26.14 -20.99 -11.47
C LEU A 799 -27.10 -22.06 -10.92
N THR A 800 -27.88 -22.64 -11.82
CA THR A 800 -28.64 -23.86 -11.50
C THR A 800 -27.71 -25.07 -11.53
N ASN A 801 -27.76 -25.91 -10.49
CA ASN A 801 -27.02 -27.18 -10.42
C ASN A 801 -25.50 -27.04 -10.73
N PRO A 802 -24.78 -26.17 -10.00
CA PRO A 802 -23.37 -25.83 -10.24
C PRO A 802 -22.41 -27.03 -10.19
N GLY A 803 -22.56 -27.91 -9.20
CA GLY A 803 -21.77 -29.13 -9.01
C GLY A 803 -22.43 -30.39 -9.55
N PHE A 804 -23.30 -30.29 -10.57
CA PHE A 804 -23.85 -31.43 -11.35
C PHE A 804 -24.52 -32.60 -10.60
N GLU A 805 -24.76 -32.49 -9.29
CA GLU A 805 -25.43 -33.49 -8.46
C GLU A 805 -26.82 -33.90 -8.97
N LYS A 806 -27.51 -32.98 -9.65
CA LYS A 806 -28.82 -33.22 -10.29
C LYS A 806 -28.66 -33.63 -11.77
N GLY A 807 -27.49 -34.16 -12.13
CA GLY A 807 -27.12 -34.57 -13.49
C GLY A 807 -26.94 -33.36 -14.40
N THR A 808 -27.52 -33.42 -15.60
CA THR A 808 -27.44 -32.33 -16.59
C THR A 808 -28.55 -31.28 -16.43
N ILE A 809 -29.34 -31.31 -15.34
CA ILE A 809 -30.42 -30.34 -15.12
C ILE A 809 -29.82 -28.93 -15.05
N GLY A 810 -30.42 -27.98 -15.77
CA GLY A 810 -29.93 -26.59 -15.87
C GLY A 810 -28.83 -26.37 -16.93
N TRP A 811 -28.21 -27.42 -17.47
CA TRP A 811 -27.07 -27.30 -18.39
C TRP A 811 -27.42 -27.77 -19.81
N GLU A 812 -27.06 -26.95 -20.80
CA GLU A 812 -27.31 -27.24 -22.21
C GLU A 812 -25.99 -27.49 -22.97
N PRO A 813 -25.98 -28.37 -23.98
CA PRO A 813 -24.83 -28.53 -24.88
C PRO A 813 -24.66 -27.28 -25.73
N PHE A 814 -23.47 -26.69 -25.68
CA PHE A 814 -23.11 -25.59 -26.56
C PHE A 814 -22.61 -26.16 -27.90
N TYR A 815 -23.39 -25.92 -28.97
CA TYR A 815 -23.24 -26.52 -30.30
C TYR A 815 -23.31 -28.06 -30.28
N THR A 816 -22.30 -28.78 -30.81
CA THR A 816 -22.37 -30.23 -31.04
C THR A 816 -21.94 -31.08 -29.84
N ALA A 817 -21.59 -30.45 -28.72
CA ALA A 817 -21.14 -31.15 -27.53
C ALA A 817 -22.22 -32.12 -27.01
N LYS A 818 -21.79 -33.23 -26.42
CA LYS A 818 -22.63 -34.19 -25.72
C LYS A 818 -22.28 -34.16 -24.24
N LEU A 819 -23.28 -33.82 -23.43
CA LEU A 819 -23.19 -33.76 -21.97
C LEU A 819 -23.62 -35.11 -21.38
N THR A 820 -22.79 -35.69 -20.49
CA THR A 820 -23.09 -36.96 -19.81
C THR A 820 -22.71 -36.82 -18.33
N SER A 821 -23.65 -37.08 -17.42
CA SER A 821 -23.32 -37.08 -15.97
C SER A 821 -22.56 -38.36 -15.62
N VAL A 822 -21.48 -38.22 -14.84
CA VAL A 822 -20.57 -39.29 -14.42
C VAL A 822 -20.37 -39.28 -12.91
N THR A 823 -20.10 -40.45 -12.33
CA THR A 823 -19.78 -40.60 -10.89
C THR A 823 -18.28 -40.82 -10.64
N SER A 824 -17.45 -40.72 -11.68
CA SER A 824 -15.99 -40.76 -11.61
C SER A 824 -15.40 -40.34 -12.97
N PRO A 825 -14.42 -39.41 -13.01
CA PRO A 825 -13.92 -38.62 -11.89
C PRO A 825 -14.98 -37.63 -11.38
N VAL A 826 -14.85 -37.22 -10.12
CA VAL A 826 -15.59 -36.10 -9.50
C VAL A 826 -14.59 -35.22 -8.74
N SER A 827 -14.90 -33.94 -8.59
CA SER A 827 -14.12 -32.93 -7.85
C SER A 827 -14.75 -32.66 -6.49
N GLY A 828 -16.06 -32.39 -6.51
CA GLY A 828 -16.94 -32.30 -5.35
C GLY A 828 -18.06 -33.34 -5.42
N GLY A 829 -18.82 -33.47 -4.33
CA GLY A 829 -20.07 -34.24 -4.31
C GLY A 829 -19.98 -35.70 -4.79
N SER A 830 -21.00 -36.13 -5.53
CA SER A 830 -21.18 -37.49 -6.06
C SER A 830 -21.18 -37.57 -7.58
N LYS A 831 -21.27 -36.44 -8.31
CA LYS A 831 -21.32 -36.41 -9.79
C LYS A 831 -20.61 -35.21 -10.39
N ALA A 832 -19.97 -35.46 -11.53
CA ALA A 832 -19.45 -34.43 -12.42
C ALA A 832 -20.11 -34.54 -13.81
N LEU A 833 -19.73 -33.63 -14.72
CA LEU A 833 -20.18 -33.60 -16.11
C LEU A 833 -19.07 -33.95 -17.09
N GLU A 834 -19.21 -35.05 -17.81
CA GLU A 834 -18.41 -35.34 -19.01
C GLU A 834 -18.96 -34.57 -20.22
N VAL A 835 -18.05 -33.88 -20.90
CA VAL A 835 -18.26 -33.16 -22.15
C VAL A 835 -17.49 -33.87 -23.26
N SER A 836 -18.21 -34.35 -24.27
CA SER A 836 -17.65 -35.12 -25.38
C SER A 836 -18.19 -34.68 -26.74
N GLY A 837 -17.63 -35.17 -27.85
CA GLY A 837 -18.18 -34.92 -29.20
C GLY A 837 -17.98 -33.48 -29.71
N ARG A 838 -16.95 -32.81 -29.20
CA ARG A 838 -16.59 -31.43 -29.54
C ARG A 838 -16.10 -31.32 -30.99
N ASN A 839 -16.60 -30.35 -31.75
CA ASN A 839 -16.13 -30.07 -33.10
C ASN A 839 -15.27 -28.80 -33.21
N ASN A 840 -15.41 -27.86 -32.26
CA ASN A 840 -14.60 -26.65 -32.11
C ASN A 840 -14.18 -26.45 -30.65
N ASN A 841 -13.15 -25.63 -30.44
CA ASN A 841 -12.55 -25.34 -29.13
C ASN A 841 -13.50 -24.67 -28.13
N TYR A 842 -14.50 -23.91 -28.59
CA TYR A 842 -15.55 -23.31 -27.75
C TYR A 842 -16.77 -24.23 -27.51
N THR A 843 -16.82 -25.45 -28.06
CA THR A 843 -17.97 -26.35 -27.80
C THR A 843 -17.84 -27.04 -26.45
N GLY A 844 -18.93 -27.02 -25.66
CA GLY A 844 -18.89 -27.37 -24.24
C GLY A 844 -20.27 -27.49 -23.58
N ALA A 845 -20.32 -27.35 -22.26
CA ALA A 845 -21.56 -27.12 -21.51
C ALA A 845 -21.78 -25.61 -21.31
N MET A 846 -23.04 -25.15 -21.31
CA MET A 846 -23.38 -23.75 -21.06
C MET A 846 -24.59 -23.55 -20.15
N GLN A 847 -24.64 -22.38 -19.50
CA GLN A 847 -25.84 -21.80 -18.89
C GLN A 847 -26.12 -20.39 -19.43
N ASN A 848 -27.40 -20.04 -19.57
CA ASN A 848 -27.84 -18.74 -20.06
C ASN A 848 -27.89 -17.74 -18.90
N LEU A 849 -27.12 -16.64 -19.02
CA LEU A 849 -26.99 -15.64 -17.97
C LEU A 849 -27.90 -14.41 -18.17
N LYS A 850 -28.65 -14.29 -19.28
CA LYS A 850 -29.38 -13.05 -19.59
C LYS A 850 -30.39 -12.67 -18.50
N ALA A 851 -31.17 -13.62 -18.00
CA ALA A 851 -32.15 -13.37 -16.94
C ALA A 851 -31.44 -13.00 -15.62
N ILE A 852 -30.43 -13.78 -15.24
CA ILE A 852 -29.62 -13.59 -14.02
C ILE A 852 -28.99 -12.18 -14.01
N LEU A 853 -28.36 -11.76 -15.10
CA LEU A 853 -27.76 -10.44 -15.23
C LEU A 853 -28.79 -9.31 -15.21
N LEU A 854 -29.96 -9.48 -15.84
CA LEU A 854 -31.02 -8.45 -15.81
C LEU A 854 -31.63 -8.29 -14.41
N GLU A 855 -31.74 -9.38 -13.65
CA GLU A 855 -32.24 -9.38 -12.26
C GLU A 855 -31.21 -8.80 -11.28
N ASN A 856 -29.94 -9.17 -11.42
CA ASN A 856 -28.88 -8.78 -10.50
C ASN A 856 -28.16 -7.48 -10.91
N GLY A 857 -28.36 -7.00 -12.15
CA GLY A 857 -27.79 -5.76 -12.69
C GLY A 857 -26.30 -5.86 -13.07
N GLN A 858 -25.79 -4.78 -13.69
CA GLN A 858 -24.36 -4.64 -14.01
C GLN A 858 -23.50 -4.59 -12.74
N GLY A 859 -22.22 -4.96 -12.88
CA GLY A 859 -21.23 -4.92 -11.80
C GLY A 859 -20.25 -6.09 -11.84
N THR A 860 -19.45 -6.24 -10.78
CA THR A 860 -18.47 -7.34 -10.67
C THR A 860 -19.15 -8.67 -10.36
N TYR A 861 -18.73 -9.73 -11.05
CA TYR A 861 -19.14 -11.11 -10.82
C TYR A 861 -17.92 -12.02 -10.69
N ASP A 862 -17.97 -12.93 -9.73
CA ASP A 862 -16.97 -13.98 -9.52
C ASP A 862 -17.47 -15.28 -10.15
N PHE A 863 -16.60 -16.00 -10.86
CA PHE A 863 -17.00 -17.17 -11.64
C PHE A 863 -15.89 -18.19 -11.89
N GLY A 864 -16.28 -19.38 -12.36
CA GLY A 864 -15.36 -20.38 -12.91
C GLY A 864 -15.82 -21.82 -12.71
N ALA A 865 -14.96 -22.80 -12.98
CA ALA A 865 -15.26 -24.23 -12.79
C ALA A 865 -13.98 -25.06 -12.52
N ASN A 866 -14.14 -26.23 -11.92
CA ASN A 866 -13.11 -27.27 -11.86
C ASN A 866 -13.10 -28.05 -13.18
N LEU A 867 -11.93 -28.16 -13.81
CA LEU A 867 -11.73 -28.74 -15.13
C LEU A 867 -10.74 -29.91 -15.07
N ARG A 868 -10.97 -30.94 -15.88
CA ARG A 868 -10.05 -32.08 -16.03
C ARG A 868 -10.18 -32.69 -17.42
N THR A 869 -9.10 -32.94 -18.15
CA THR A 869 -9.23 -33.60 -19.46
C THR A 869 -9.47 -35.10 -19.31
N LYS A 870 -10.08 -35.73 -20.31
CA LYS A 870 -10.21 -37.19 -20.38
C LYS A 870 -8.88 -37.86 -20.75
N SER A 871 -8.10 -37.21 -21.59
CA SER A 871 -6.77 -37.65 -22.04
C SER A 871 -5.98 -36.50 -22.64
N GLY A 872 -4.65 -36.49 -22.45
CA GLY A 872 -3.78 -35.43 -22.94
C GLY A 872 -3.91 -34.13 -22.12
N GLU A 873 -3.23 -33.08 -22.56
CA GLU A 873 -3.29 -31.74 -21.96
C GLU A 873 -3.94 -30.75 -22.91
N GLN A 874 -4.71 -29.81 -22.38
CA GLN A 874 -5.34 -28.71 -23.12
C GLN A 874 -5.34 -27.45 -22.26
N THR A 875 -5.02 -26.30 -22.84
CA THR A 875 -5.25 -25.01 -22.18
C THR A 875 -6.75 -24.69 -22.19
N MET A 876 -7.37 -24.54 -21.02
CA MET A 876 -8.82 -24.38 -20.87
C MET A 876 -9.18 -23.27 -19.88
N TYR A 877 -10.34 -22.65 -20.10
CA TYR A 877 -10.83 -21.55 -19.27
C TYR A 877 -12.36 -21.48 -19.26
N VAL A 878 -12.93 -20.87 -18.23
CA VAL A 878 -14.34 -20.45 -18.23
C VAL A 878 -14.47 -19.10 -18.92
N ASN A 879 -15.48 -18.97 -19.77
CA ASN A 879 -15.75 -17.76 -20.55
C ASN A 879 -17.21 -17.31 -20.32
N ILE A 880 -17.41 -16.01 -20.16
CA ILE A 880 -18.73 -15.37 -20.19
C ILE A 880 -18.83 -14.52 -21.45
N PHE A 881 -19.82 -14.83 -22.27
CA PHE A 881 -20.19 -14.04 -23.43
C PHE A 881 -21.37 -13.13 -23.10
N VAL A 882 -21.30 -11.89 -23.57
CA VAL A 882 -22.37 -10.89 -23.57
C VAL A 882 -22.53 -10.34 -24.98
N ASN A 883 -23.77 -10.12 -25.44
CA ASN A 883 -24.06 -9.42 -26.69
C ASN A 883 -25.15 -8.38 -26.42
N ASP A 884 -24.89 -7.14 -26.80
CA ASP A 884 -25.67 -5.95 -26.44
C ASP A 884 -25.95 -5.07 -27.66
N SER A 885 -26.20 -3.77 -27.47
CA SER A 885 -26.48 -2.86 -28.60
C SER A 885 -25.24 -2.51 -29.43
N GLU A 886 -24.04 -2.62 -28.88
CA GLU A 886 -22.78 -2.22 -29.49
C GLU A 886 -21.99 -3.40 -30.07
N GLY A 887 -22.10 -4.61 -29.51
CA GLY A 887 -21.46 -5.79 -30.08
C GLY A 887 -21.45 -7.02 -29.19
N GLU A 888 -20.41 -7.84 -29.38
CA GLU A 888 -20.10 -9.01 -28.56
C GLU A 888 -18.92 -8.71 -27.65
N HIS A 889 -19.06 -9.06 -26.37
CA HIS A 889 -18.07 -8.86 -25.31
C HIS A 889 -17.78 -10.20 -24.64
N TYR A 890 -16.52 -10.43 -24.28
CA TYR A 890 -16.04 -11.71 -23.74
C TYR A 890 -15.26 -11.46 -22.44
N PHE A 891 -15.69 -12.11 -21.36
CA PHE A 891 -15.09 -11.99 -20.03
C PHE A 891 -14.50 -13.35 -19.64
N ASN A 892 -13.19 -13.49 -19.86
CA ASN A 892 -12.46 -14.73 -19.63
C ASN A 892 -12.03 -14.87 -18.16
N GLY A 893 -12.08 -16.09 -17.63
CA GLY A 893 -11.34 -16.50 -16.45
C GLY A 893 -9.89 -16.85 -16.75
N SER A 894 -9.19 -17.42 -15.77
CA SER A 894 -7.80 -17.86 -15.87
C SER A 894 -7.63 -19.00 -16.88
N PHE A 895 -6.52 -18.96 -17.63
CA PHE A 895 -6.17 -19.91 -18.69
C PHE A 895 -5.28 -21.02 -18.12
N GLU A 896 -5.88 -22.17 -17.85
CA GLU A 896 -5.24 -23.27 -17.13
C GLU A 896 -4.71 -24.34 -18.08
N ASN A 897 -3.50 -24.88 -17.86
CA ASN A 897 -3.09 -26.12 -18.54
C ASN A 897 -3.70 -27.33 -17.83
N VAL A 898 -4.77 -27.89 -18.41
CA VAL A 898 -5.57 -28.95 -17.80
C VAL A 898 -5.12 -30.31 -18.32
N GLY A 899 -4.67 -31.18 -17.42
CA GLY A 899 -4.36 -32.58 -17.69
C GLY A 899 -5.43 -33.56 -17.17
N ASN A 900 -5.17 -34.86 -17.30
CA ASN A 900 -6.09 -35.91 -16.86
C ASN A 900 -5.76 -36.50 -15.47
N GLY A 901 -4.70 -36.05 -14.81
CA GLY A 901 -4.26 -36.53 -13.49
C GLY A 901 -5.06 -35.96 -12.32
N SER A 902 -5.25 -34.64 -12.30
CA SER A 902 -5.89 -33.87 -11.23
C SER A 902 -6.96 -32.93 -11.80
N TRP A 903 -7.81 -32.38 -10.94
CA TRP A 903 -8.69 -31.25 -11.27
C TRP A 903 -7.92 -29.93 -11.17
N VAL A 904 -8.24 -28.97 -12.03
CA VAL A 904 -7.63 -27.64 -12.09
C VAL A 904 -8.75 -26.60 -12.18
N ARG A 905 -8.73 -25.57 -11.32
CA ARG A 905 -9.77 -24.53 -11.30
C ARG A 905 -9.43 -23.42 -12.27
N SER A 906 -10.26 -23.19 -13.29
CA SER A 906 -10.29 -21.91 -13.99
C SER A 906 -11.23 -20.97 -13.25
N SER A 907 -10.82 -19.73 -12.99
CA SER A 907 -11.63 -18.73 -12.28
C SER A 907 -11.40 -17.30 -12.77
N GLY A 908 -12.39 -16.43 -12.60
CA GLY A 908 -12.28 -15.01 -12.90
C GLY A 908 -13.17 -14.16 -12.01
N SER A 909 -12.78 -12.91 -11.80
CA SER A 909 -13.60 -11.84 -11.26
C SER A 909 -13.65 -10.73 -12.31
N LYS A 910 -14.82 -10.36 -12.82
CA LYS A 910 -14.96 -9.41 -13.94
C LYS A 910 -16.15 -8.48 -13.75
N ASN A 911 -15.96 -7.20 -14.06
CA ASN A 911 -17.04 -6.22 -14.13
C ASN A 911 -17.85 -6.42 -15.42
N ILE A 912 -19.01 -7.07 -15.31
CA ILE A 912 -19.89 -7.36 -16.43
C ILE A 912 -20.83 -6.18 -16.64
N THR A 913 -20.60 -5.46 -17.73
CA THR A 913 -21.39 -4.33 -18.21
C THR A 913 -21.97 -4.62 -19.59
N TRP A 914 -22.98 -3.85 -19.99
CA TRP A 914 -23.53 -3.86 -21.35
C TRP A 914 -24.09 -2.48 -21.71
N THR A 915 -24.07 -2.13 -22.98
CA THR A 915 -24.63 -0.87 -23.49
C THR A 915 -25.99 -1.11 -24.15
N GLY A 916 -27.02 -0.41 -23.68
CA GLY A 916 -28.38 -0.48 -24.21
C GLY A 916 -29.08 -1.80 -23.90
N GLU A 917 -29.73 -2.41 -24.89
CA GLU A 917 -30.39 -3.71 -24.73
C GLU A 917 -29.38 -4.86 -24.65
N LEU A 918 -29.38 -5.60 -23.53
CA LEU A 918 -28.71 -6.90 -23.41
C LEU A 918 -29.46 -7.93 -24.27
N LYS A 919 -28.92 -8.29 -25.43
CA LYS A 919 -29.53 -9.23 -26.39
C LYS A 919 -29.37 -10.68 -25.94
N ALA A 920 -28.16 -11.07 -25.53
CA ALA A 920 -27.87 -12.42 -25.01
C ALA A 920 -26.70 -12.39 -24.01
N ALA A 921 -26.70 -13.33 -23.05
CA ALA A 921 -25.53 -13.61 -22.22
C ALA A 921 -25.47 -15.10 -21.86
N ARG A 922 -24.27 -15.67 -21.74
CA ARG A 922 -24.05 -17.09 -21.41
C ARG A 922 -22.68 -17.33 -20.77
N ILE A 923 -22.60 -18.34 -19.92
CA ILE A 923 -21.34 -18.86 -19.36
C ILE A 923 -21.07 -20.27 -19.89
N TYR A 924 -19.83 -20.56 -20.24
CA TYR A 924 -19.41 -21.84 -20.81
C TYR A 924 -17.91 -22.10 -20.59
N VAL A 925 -17.45 -23.31 -20.93
CA VAL A 925 -16.01 -23.67 -20.91
C VAL A 925 -15.46 -23.71 -22.33
N GLU A 926 -14.30 -23.11 -22.52
CA GLU A 926 -13.58 -23.04 -23.79
C GLU A 926 -12.16 -23.60 -23.64
N SER A 927 -11.59 -24.12 -24.74
CA SER A 927 -10.16 -24.43 -24.85
C SER A 927 -9.47 -23.38 -25.72
N ALA A 928 -8.26 -22.94 -25.39
CA ALA A 928 -7.49 -22.03 -26.26
C ALA A 928 -7.11 -22.70 -27.59
N GLY A 929 -7.01 -24.04 -27.60
CA GLY A 929 -6.92 -24.87 -28.78
C GLY A 929 -7.26 -26.33 -28.44
N GLY A 930 -7.58 -27.13 -29.46
CA GLY A 930 -7.97 -28.53 -29.31
C GLY A 930 -9.47 -28.76 -29.10
N THR A 931 -9.89 -30.01 -29.29
CA THR A 931 -11.29 -30.47 -29.20
C THR A 931 -11.41 -31.77 -28.38
N GLY A 932 -10.47 -32.02 -27.47
CA GLY A 932 -10.47 -33.21 -26.63
C GLY A 932 -11.61 -33.20 -25.60
N ASP A 933 -12.18 -34.38 -25.36
CA ASP A 933 -13.17 -34.62 -24.29
C ASP A 933 -12.61 -34.21 -22.91
N PHE A 934 -13.47 -33.67 -22.06
CA PHE A 934 -13.11 -33.20 -20.73
C PHE A 934 -14.27 -33.35 -19.73
N TYR A 935 -13.96 -33.20 -18.45
CA TYR A 935 -14.90 -33.17 -17.35
C TYR A 935 -14.96 -31.76 -16.75
N ILE A 936 -16.16 -31.37 -16.32
CA ILE A 936 -16.43 -30.13 -15.58
C ILE A 936 -17.07 -30.51 -14.25
N ASP A 937 -16.69 -29.81 -13.20
CA ASP A 937 -17.32 -29.89 -11.90
C ASP A 937 -17.26 -28.53 -11.15
N ASP A 938 -17.97 -28.40 -10.02
CA ASP A 938 -17.96 -27.22 -9.13
C ASP A 938 -17.99 -25.86 -9.86
N PHE A 939 -18.94 -25.70 -10.79
CA PHE A 939 -19.14 -24.43 -11.50
C PHE A 939 -19.62 -23.35 -10.52
N SER A 940 -19.31 -22.09 -10.79
CA SER A 940 -19.83 -20.96 -10.00
C SER A 940 -20.02 -19.71 -10.87
N PHE A 941 -21.08 -18.94 -10.58
CA PHE A 941 -21.30 -17.58 -11.03
C PHE A 941 -22.05 -16.80 -9.95
N LYS A 942 -21.39 -15.81 -9.34
CA LYS A 942 -21.92 -15.04 -8.21
C LYS A 942 -21.81 -13.56 -8.47
N LYS A 943 -22.82 -12.76 -8.11
CA LYS A 943 -22.63 -11.31 -8.09
C LYS A 943 -21.77 -10.95 -6.89
N LYS A 944 -20.65 -10.29 -7.16
CA LYS A 944 -19.78 -9.79 -6.09
C LYS A 944 -20.47 -8.62 -5.41
N LYS A 945 -20.87 -8.84 -4.16
CA LYS A 945 -21.32 -7.77 -3.26
C LYS A 945 -20.07 -7.01 -2.83
N LEU A 946 -19.79 -5.88 -3.47
CA LEU A 946 -18.85 -4.90 -2.91
C LEU A 946 -19.36 -4.54 -1.50
N PRO A 947 -18.53 -4.51 -0.45
CA PRO A 947 -18.97 -4.11 0.87
C PRO A 947 -19.44 -2.66 0.82
N SER A 948 -20.75 -2.53 0.94
CA SER A 948 -21.37 -1.29 1.34
C SER A 948 -21.32 -1.28 2.87
N PHE A 949 -20.31 -0.64 3.45
CA PHE A 949 -20.32 -0.39 4.90
C PHE A 949 -21.61 0.35 5.25
N ASP A 950 -22.41 -0.19 6.17
CA ASP A 950 -23.53 0.55 6.74
C ASP A 950 -22.98 1.86 7.31
N LYS A 951 -23.43 3.02 6.81
CA LYS A 951 -22.98 4.33 7.31
C LYS A 951 -24.13 5.01 8.01
N SER A 952 -23.89 5.47 9.23
CA SER A 952 -24.70 6.55 9.79
C SER A 952 -24.54 7.80 8.91
N THR A 953 -25.60 8.58 8.83
CA THR A 953 -25.60 9.89 8.18
C THR A 953 -26.24 10.90 9.11
N LEU A 954 -25.66 12.10 9.17
CA LEU A 954 -26.28 13.28 9.76
C LEU A 954 -26.44 14.33 8.67
N THR A 955 -27.66 14.86 8.50
CA THR A 955 -27.95 15.90 7.50
C THR A 955 -28.75 17.05 8.12
N THR A 956 -28.50 18.28 7.66
CA THR A 956 -29.27 19.47 8.03
C THR A 956 -29.52 20.31 6.78
N SER A 957 -30.68 20.96 6.71
CA SER A 957 -31.01 21.92 5.65
C SER A 957 -30.46 23.33 5.93
N VAL A 958 -29.95 23.58 7.14
CA VAL A 958 -29.39 24.86 7.58
C VAL A 958 -28.05 24.66 8.28
N SER A 959 -27.02 25.38 7.79
CA SER A 959 -25.67 25.39 8.37
C SER A 959 -25.40 26.60 9.25
N THR A 960 -26.27 27.62 9.21
CA THR A 960 -26.20 28.84 10.04
C THR A 960 -27.56 29.10 10.68
N ILE A 961 -27.58 29.33 12.00
CA ILE A 961 -28.79 29.32 12.83
C ILE A 961 -28.78 30.54 13.76
N PRO A 962 -29.78 31.44 13.74
CA PRO A 962 -29.88 32.52 14.70
C PRO A 962 -30.03 32.03 16.14
N ALA A 963 -29.28 32.61 17.07
CA ALA A 963 -29.38 32.32 18.49
C ALA A 963 -30.82 32.41 19.02
N GLY A 964 -31.28 31.35 19.69
CA GLY A 964 -32.64 31.20 20.21
C GLY A 964 -33.64 30.53 19.25
N THR A 965 -33.26 30.17 18.03
CA THR A 965 -34.13 29.46 17.07
C THR A 965 -33.96 27.95 17.12
N GLU A 966 -34.99 27.22 16.71
CA GLU A 966 -34.97 25.75 16.56
C GLU A 966 -34.59 25.36 15.14
N PHE A 967 -33.84 24.26 15.02
CA PHE A 967 -33.38 23.69 13.75
C PHE A 967 -33.44 22.16 13.82
N LYS A 968 -33.39 21.54 12.64
CA LYS A 968 -33.61 20.10 12.45
C LYS A 968 -32.39 19.43 11.85
N VAL A 969 -32.10 18.25 12.36
CA VAL A 969 -30.99 17.38 11.95
C VAL A 969 -31.54 15.99 11.76
N ASN A 970 -31.44 15.42 10.56
CA ASN A 970 -31.87 14.06 10.31
C ASN A 970 -30.69 13.10 10.52
N TYR A 971 -30.91 12.09 11.35
CA TYR A 971 -30.13 10.88 11.40
C TYR A 971 -30.71 9.88 10.40
N GLY A 972 -29.84 9.24 9.62
CA GLY A 972 -30.22 8.19 8.68
C GLY A 972 -29.14 7.13 8.51
N LEU A 973 -29.45 6.12 7.71
CA LEU A 973 -28.52 5.12 7.24
C LEU A 973 -28.29 5.26 5.74
N SER A 974 -27.08 4.92 5.29
CA SER A 974 -26.76 4.74 3.88
C SER A 974 -25.84 3.53 3.69
N SER A 975 -25.74 3.03 2.45
CA SER A 975 -24.94 1.85 2.11
C SER A 975 -25.35 0.60 2.92
N VAL A 976 -26.64 0.45 3.21
CA VAL A 976 -27.20 -0.61 4.06
C VAL A 976 -27.01 -2.00 3.41
N SER A 977 -26.13 -2.79 4.00
CA SER A 977 -25.73 -4.15 3.58
C SER A 977 -26.71 -5.25 4.01
N LYS A 978 -27.43 -5.03 5.11
CA LYS A 978 -28.40 -5.97 5.69
C LYS A 978 -29.64 -5.23 6.17
N ALA A 979 -30.78 -5.92 6.14
CA ALA A 979 -32.01 -5.41 6.72
C ALA A 979 -31.84 -5.15 8.23
N VAL A 980 -32.01 -3.88 8.65
CA VAL A 980 -31.83 -3.41 10.03
C VAL A 980 -33.16 -3.39 10.76
N TYR A 981 -33.22 -4.06 11.92
CA TYR A 981 -34.43 -4.23 12.74
C TYR A 981 -34.33 -3.50 14.09
N GLY A 982 -33.12 -3.33 14.61
CA GLY A 982 -32.84 -2.58 15.84
C GLY A 982 -31.65 -1.64 15.65
N GLN A 983 -31.63 -0.52 16.36
CA GLN A 983 -30.55 0.47 16.32
C GLN A 983 -30.29 1.04 17.73
N ASP A 984 -29.04 1.01 18.19
CA ASP A 984 -28.57 1.73 19.40
C ASP A 984 -27.59 2.83 18.97
N ILE A 985 -28.09 4.06 18.94
CA ILE A 985 -27.38 5.22 18.41
C ILE A 985 -27.00 6.14 19.57
N LYS A 986 -25.71 6.39 19.75
CA LYS A 986 -25.18 7.39 20.68
C LYS A 986 -24.66 8.56 19.87
N LEU A 987 -24.95 9.77 20.33
CA LEU A 987 -24.44 11.00 19.72
C LEU A 987 -24.08 12.05 20.77
N ASP A 988 -23.05 12.81 20.45
CA ASP A 988 -22.59 13.97 21.19
C ASP A 988 -23.01 15.23 20.41
N TYR A 989 -23.36 16.29 21.14
CA TYR A 989 -23.67 17.61 20.60
C TYR A 989 -23.09 18.71 21.49
N ASP A 990 -22.63 19.80 20.90
CA ASP A 990 -22.02 20.91 21.65
C ASP A 990 -23.05 21.65 22.52
N SER A 991 -23.13 21.24 23.79
CA SER A 991 -24.03 21.82 24.77
C SER A 991 -23.67 23.24 25.20
N SER A 992 -22.55 23.82 24.75
CA SER A 992 -22.25 25.24 24.96
C SER A 992 -23.06 26.16 24.02
N VAL A 993 -23.32 25.72 22.79
CA VAL A 993 -24.03 26.52 21.76
C VAL A 993 -25.43 26.02 21.41
N MET A 994 -25.83 24.79 21.78
CA MET A 994 -27.18 24.27 21.51
C MET A 994 -27.77 23.41 22.63
N GLU A 995 -29.07 23.12 22.56
CA GLU A 995 -29.78 22.19 23.45
C GLU A 995 -30.68 21.24 22.65
N PHE A 996 -30.76 19.96 23.04
CA PHE A 996 -31.62 18.98 22.38
C PHE A 996 -33.08 19.08 22.86
N VAL A 997 -33.99 19.30 21.90
CA VAL A 997 -35.43 19.49 22.13
C VAL A 997 -36.17 18.15 22.07
N THR A 998 -36.27 17.54 20.90
CA THR A 998 -37.08 16.32 20.62
C THR A 998 -36.46 15.46 19.52
N ALA A 999 -36.80 14.16 19.50
CA ALA A 999 -36.53 13.24 18.40
C ALA A 999 -37.86 12.64 17.88
N LYS A 1000 -37.94 12.37 16.58
CA LYS A 1000 -39.13 11.84 15.91
C LYS A 1000 -38.73 10.87 14.80
N SER A 1001 -39.34 9.69 14.73
CA SER A 1001 -39.15 8.78 13.58
C SER A 1001 -39.70 9.40 12.28
N LEU A 1002 -39.04 9.09 11.17
CA LEU A 1002 -39.41 9.49 9.81
C LEU A 1002 -40.00 8.34 8.97
N ILE A 1003 -39.87 7.09 9.43
CA ILE A 1003 -40.29 5.90 8.69
C ILE A 1003 -41.48 5.26 9.41
N ASP A 1004 -42.56 4.98 8.67
CA ASP A 1004 -43.75 4.34 9.22
C ASP A 1004 -43.46 2.88 9.63
N GLY A 1005 -43.93 2.48 10.81
CA GLY A 1005 -43.58 1.21 11.45
C GLY A 1005 -42.15 1.13 12.02
N VAL A 1006 -41.32 2.17 11.95
CA VAL A 1006 -40.06 2.27 12.70
C VAL A 1006 -40.25 3.20 13.90
N GLY A 1007 -40.07 2.71 15.11
CA GLY A 1007 -40.33 3.45 16.35
C GLY A 1007 -39.06 3.78 17.12
N ILE A 1008 -38.98 5.00 17.67
CA ILE A 1008 -38.02 5.31 18.74
C ILE A 1008 -38.59 4.71 20.02
N VAL A 1009 -37.93 3.67 20.54
CA VAL A 1009 -38.29 2.95 21.77
C VAL A 1009 -37.90 3.77 23.00
N GLU A 1010 -36.69 4.37 22.98
CA GLU A 1010 -36.17 5.15 24.09
C GLU A 1010 -35.31 6.32 23.61
N THR A 1011 -35.26 7.40 24.40
CA THR A 1011 -34.41 8.57 24.17
C THR A 1011 -33.81 9.00 25.51
N VAL A 1012 -32.56 8.61 25.77
CA VAL A 1012 -31.85 8.87 27.03
C VAL A 1012 -31.00 10.14 26.89
N LYS A 1013 -31.20 11.10 27.78
CA LYS A 1013 -30.34 12.30 27.92
C LYS A 1013 -29.33 12.04 29.05
N GLU A 1014 -28.16 11.53 28.70
CA GLU A 1014 -27.01 11.44 29.62
C GLU A 1014 -26.28 12.82 29.65
N PRO A 1015 -25.22 13.06 30.46
CA PRO A 1015 -24.87 14.42 30.89
C PRO A 1015 -24.63 15.42 29.74
N ALA A 1016 -24.97 16.69 30.01
CA ALA A 1016 -25.26 17.73 29.03
C ALA A 1016 -24.35 17.72 27.78
N GLY A 1017 -24.95 17.44 26.62
CA GLY A 1017 -24.24 17.27 25.35
C GLY A 1017 -24.19 15.83 24.85
N LYS A 1018 -24.84 14.87 25.52
CA LYS A 1018 -24.96 13.49 25.07
C LYS A 1018 -26.43 13.07 24.89
N LEU A 1019 -26.67 12.16 23.94
CA LEU A 1019 -27.97 11.57 23.67
C LEU A 1019 -27.80 10.12 23.23
N ARG A 1020 -28.68 9.23 23.69
CA ARG A 1020 -28.80 7.85 23.20
C ARG A 1020 -30.21 7.58 22.71
N LEU A 1021 -30.34 6.93 21.55
CA LEU A 1021 -31.60 6.60 20.89
C LEU A 1021 -31.65 5.09 20.67
N ILE A 1022 -32.69 4.45 21.18
CA ILE A 1022 -33.00 3.07 20.82
C ILE A 1022 -34.14 3.10 19.80
N VAL A 1023 -33.93 2.55 18.62
CA VAL A 1023 -34.89 2.53 17.50
C VAL A 1023 -35.15 1.09 17.10
N ALA A 1024 -36.40 0.74 16.78
CA ALA A 1024 -36.78 -0.62 16.38
C ALA A 1024 -37.91 -0.65 15.34
N SER A 1025 -37.82 -1.60 14.41
CA SER A 1025 -38.85 -1.87 13.39
C SER A 1025 -39.96 -2.78 13.93
N GLN A 1026 -41.22 -2.41 13.67
CA GLN A 1026 -42.43 -3.07 14.18
C GLN A 1026 -42.92 -4.21 13.27
N GLY A 1027 -42.01 -5.04 12.78
CA GLY A 1027 -42.29 -6.11 11.82
C GLY A 1027 -41.18 -6.23 10.77
N SER A 1028 -41.13 -7.37 10.09
CA SER A 1028 -40.14 -7.65 9.03
C SER A 1028 -40.32 -6.79 7.77
N GLU A 1029 -41.54 -6.37 7.51
CA GLU A 1029 -41.95 -5.46 6.45
C GLU A 1029 -41.53 -4.00 6.71
N HIS A 1030 -41.08 -3.68 7.94
CA HIS A 1030 -40.64 -2.35 8.37
C HIS A 1030 -39.14 -2.26 8.66
N ALA A 1031 -38.35 -3.27 8.29
CA ALA A 1031 -36.89 -3.22 8.40
C ALA A 1031 -36.31 -2.12 7.49
N VAL A 1032 -35.23 -1.46 7.93
CA VAL A 1032 -34.51 -0.50 7.07
C VAL A 1032 -33.55 -1.29 6.18
N ILE A 1033 -33.82 -1.32 4.88
CA ILE A 1033 -33.15 -2.20 3.91
C ILE A 1033 -32.31 -1.46 2.84
N ASP A 1034 -32.33 -0.13 2.84
CA ASP A 1034 -31.65 0.74 1.88
C ASP A 1034 -31.43 2.13 2.53
N ASN A 1035 -30.78 3.05 1.80
CA ASN A 1035 -30.56 4.44 2.15
C ASN A 1035 -31.84 5.14 2.63
N ALA A 1036 -31.91 5.49 3.92
CA ALA A 1036 -33.10 6.08 4.52
C ALA A 1036 -32.74 7.09 5.63
N GLN A 1037 -33.48 8.20 5.68
CA GLN A 1037 -33.48 9.07 6.86
C GLN A 1037 -34.45 8.46 7.89
N VAL A 1038 -33.96 8.12 9.08
CA VAL A 1038 -34.66 7.29 10.07
C VAL A 1038 -35.27 8.15 11.18
N VAL A 1039 -34.52 9.15 11.69
CA VAL A 1039 -34.94 9.99 12.81
C VAL A 1039 -34.66 11.47 12.54
N GLU A 1040 -35.66 12.33 12.72
CA GLU A 1040 -35.51 13.77 12.80
C GLU A 1040 -35.24 14.19 14.25
N LEU A 1041 -34.10 14.84 14.49
CA LEU A 1041 -33.70 15.45 15.75
C LEU A 1041 -33.93 16.96 15.68
N THR A 1042 -34.59 17.52 16.68
CA THR A 1042 -34.78 18.97 16.81
C THR A 1042 -33.88 19.50 17.92
N PHE A 1043 -33.10 20.52 17.59
CA PHE A 1043 -32.21 21.24 18.50
C PHE A 1043 -32.61 22.71 18.55
N ARG A 1044 -32.26 23.40 19.64
CA ARG A 1044 -32.39 24.85 19.76
C ARG A 1044 -31.02 25.49 19.94
N ALA A 1045 -30.72 26.50 19.15
CA ALA A 1045 -29.51 27.30 19.32
C ALA A 1045 -29.61 28.15 20.59
N LYS A 1046 -28.57 28.12 21.43
CA LYS A 1046 -28.50 28.92 22.65
C LYS A 1046 -28.23 30.38 22.34
N LYS A 1047 -28.56 31.25 23.31
CA LYS A 1047 -28.19 32.67 23.26
C LYS A 1047 -26.71 32.82 23.64
N ILE A 1048 -25.87 33.09 22.65
CA ILE A 1048 -24.43 33.26 22.79
C ILE A 1048 -24.02 34.71 22.50
N ALA A 1049 -22.97 35.18 23.18
CA ALA A 1049 -22.49 36.57 23.09
C ALA A 1049 -21.67 36.85 21.83
N GLN A 1050 -21.06 35.83 21.24
CA GLN A 1050 -20.32 35.88 19.98
C GLN A 1050 -20.69 34.66 19.14
N SER A 1051 -20.78 34.81 17.82
CA SER A 1051 -21.17 33.73 16.91
C SER A 1051 -20.15 32.59 16.93
N ALA A 1052 -20.58 31.37 17.20
CA ALA A 1052 -19.73 30.19 17.37
C ALA A 1052 -20.30 28.98 16.62
N SER A 1053 -19.43 28.05 16.20
CA SER A 1053 -19.85 26.79 15.59
C SER A 1053 -19.90 25.69 16.64
N GLY A 1054 -20.93 24.86 16.59
CA GLY A 1054 -21.05 23.64 17.39
C GLY A 1054 -21.17 22.42 16.49
N VAL A 1055 -20.69 21.27 16.99
CA VAL A 1055 -20.71 20.00 16.27
C VAL A 1055 -21.78 19.08 16.85
N ILE A 1056 -22.37 18.25 16.00
CA ILE A 1056 -23.20 17.09 16.36
C ILE A 1056 -22.56 15.87 15.70
N SER A 1057 -22.19 14.86 16.48
CA SER A 1057 -21.46 13.67 16.03
C SER A 1057 -22.10 12.39 16.55
N ILE A 1058 -22.31 11.41 15.69
CA ILE A 1058 -22.60 10.04 16.10
C ILE A 1058 -21.33 9.44 16.72
N THR A 1059 -21.42 8.93 17.94
CA THR A 1059 -20.30 8.33 18.70
C THR A 1059 -20.44 6.81 18.84
N SER A 1060 -21.61 6.25 18.54
CA SER A 1060 -21.83 4.82 18.29
C SER A 1060 -23.13 4.65 17.51
N ALA A 1061 -23.21 3.61 16.69
CA ALA A 1061 -24.34 3.31 15.83
C ALA A 1061 -24.42 1.80 15.58
N ILE A 1062 -24.90 1.08 16.58
CA ILE A 1062 -25.00 -0.38 16.53
C ILE A 1062 -26.31 -0.74 15.84
N LEU A 1063 -26.25 -1.57 14.79
CA LEU A 1063 -27.36 -2.01 13.96
C LEU A 1063 -27.58 -3.51 14.17
N GLY A 1064 -28.80 -3.90 14.52
CA GLY A 1064 -29.20 -5.30 14.76
C GLY A 1064 -29.99 -5.88 13.58
N ASP A 1065 -29.56 -7.05 13.09
CA ASP A 1065 -30.30 -7.82 12.07
C ASP A 1065 -31.36 -8.77 12.68
N ASN A 1066 -32.10 -9.50 11.83
CA ASN A 1066 -33.16 -10.43 12.28
C ASN A 1066 -32.66 -11.70 12.98
N GLN A 1067 -31.34 -11.96 12.98
CA GLN A 1067 -30.71 -13.06 13.71
C GLN A 1067 -30.14 -12.59 15.06
N GLY A 1068 -30.16 -11.27 15.32
CA GLY A 1068 -29.57 -10.66 16.51
C GLY A 1068 -28.07 -10.44 16.37
N ASN A 1069 -27.51 -10.45 15.15
CA ASN A 1069 -26.14 -9.99 14.95
C ASN A 1069 -26.10 -8.45 15.01
N GLU A 1070 -25.08 -7.90 15.65
CA GLU A 1070 -24.85 -6.47 15.78
C GLU A 1070 -23.67 -6.03 14.90
N THR A 1071 -23.85 -4.93 14.14
CA THR A 1071 -22.81 -4.30 13.31
C THR A 1071 -22.68 -2.82 13.67
N GLN A 1072 -21.45 -2.31 13.82
CA GLN A 1072 -21.21 -0.89 14.09
C GLN A 1072 -21.09 -0.14 12.76
N ALA A 1073 -22.05 0.74 12.47
CA ALA A 1073 -22.07 1.55 11.26
C ALA A 1073 -20.99 2.63 11.27
N ALA A 1074 -20.46 3.02 10.11
CA ALA A 1074 -19.52 4.13 10.00
C ALA A 1074 -20.12 5.42 10.59
N LEU A 1075 -19.34 6.13 11.40
CA LEU A 1075 -19.81 7.29 12.15
C LEU A 1075 -19.93 8.54 11.25
N SER A 1076 -20.72 9.51 11.68
CA SER A 1076 -20.96 10.75 10.93
C SER A 1076 -21.08 11.96 11.85
N SER A 1077 -20.74 13.13 11.35
CA SER A 1077 -20.85 14.40 12.07
C SER A 1077 -21.29 15.54 11.16
N ILE A 1078 -21.87 16.59 11.77
CA ILE A 1078 -22.16 17.86 11.12
C ILE A 1078 -21.75 19.03 12.01
N SER A 1079 -21.35 20.13 11.39
CA SER A 1079 -21.09 21.41 12.07
C SER A 1079 -22.17 22.42 11.72
N VAL A 1080 -22.64 23.16 12.72
CA VAL A 1080 -23.64 24.22 12.56
C VAL A 1080 -23.19 25.50 13.27
N ARG A 1081 -23.31 26.64 12.59
CA ARG A 1081 -22.89 27.95 13.11
C ARG A 1081 -24.06 28.67 13.77
N VAL A 1082 -23.97 28.92 15.07
CA VAL A 1082 -24.93 29.78 15.77
C VAL A 1082 -24.48 31.24 15.64
N THR A 1083 -25.36 32.12 15.18
CA THR A 1083 -25.09 33.57 15.13
C THR A 1083 -25.56 34.27 16.40
N ALA A 1084 -24.71 35.12 16.98
CA ALA A 1084 -25.04 35.90 18.15
C ALA A 1084 -26.17 36.92 17.86
N ILE A 1085 -26.95 37.25 18.89
CA ILE A 1085 -27.93 38.33 18.81
C ILE A 1085 -27.16 39.65 18.82
N VAL A 1086 -26.96 40.26 17.66
CA VAL A 1086 -26.46 41.63 17.57
C VAL A 1086 -27.60 42.56 17.95
N ALA A 1087 -27.46 43.27 19.06
CA ALA A 1087 -28.35 44.38 19.39
C ALA A 1087 -27.96 45.58 18.52
N VAL A 1088 -28.60 45.72 17.35
CA VAL A 1088 -28.44 46.86 16.46
C VAL A 1088 -29.54 47.88 16.74
N GLU A 1089 -29.18 49.14 16.99
CA GLU A 1089 -30.10 50.27 17.14
C GLU A 1089 -30.66 50.78 15.78
N ASN A 1090 -31.04 49.86 14.88
CA ASN A 1090 -31.69 50.22 13.62
C ASN A 1090 -33.21 50.26 13.84
N SER A 1091 -33.77 51.47 13.86
CA SER A 1091 -35.22 51.70 13.97
C SER A 1091 -35.96 51.13 12.75
N ALA A 1092 -37.08 50.45 12.98
CA ALA A 1092 -38.00 50.01 11.93
C ALA A 1092 -38.87 51.15 11.36
N ASP A 1093 -38.83 52.32 12.00
CA ASP A 1093 -39.35 53.59 11.46
C ASP A 1093 -38.28 54.18 10.51
N ILE A 1094 -38.51 54.01 9.21
CA ILE A 1094 -37.56 54.32 8.13
C ILE A 1094 -37.75 55.75 7.64
N ASN A 1095 -38.98 56.27 7.70
CA ASN A 1095 -39.29 57.65 7.29
C ASN A 1095 -39.09 58.68 8.43
N GLN A 1096 -38.87 58.22 9.66
CA GLN A 1096 -38.71 58.99 10.89
C GLN A 1096 -39.95 59.82 11.29
N ASP A 1097 -41.16 59.33 10.95
CA ASP A 1097 -42.43 59.98 11.32
C ASP A 1097 -42.92 59.64 12.75
N GLY A 1098 -42.20 58.76 13.44
CA GLY A 1098 -42.48 58.32 14.80
C GLY A 1098 -43.39 57.10 14.88
N LYS A 1099 -43.65 56.42 13.76
CA LYS A 1099 -44.48 55.21 13.68
C LYS A 1099 -43.85 54.20 12.73
N VAL A 1100 -44.12 52.92 12.95
CA VAL A 1100 -43.80 51.86 11.99
C VAL A 1100 -45.07 51.48 11.24
N THR A 1101 -45.09 51.69 9.93
CA THR A 1101 -46.30 51.53 9.11
C THR A 1101 -45.99 50.81 7.80
N VAL A 1102 -47.05 50.52 7.02
CA VAL A 1102 -46.90 50.04 5.64
C VAL A 1102 -46.14 51.05 4.76
N GLY A 1103 -46.06 52.34 5.16
CA GLY A 1103 -45.19 53.33 4.55
C GLY A 1103 -43.72 52.93 4.62
N ASP A 1104 -43.21 52.58 5.80
CA ASP A 1104 -41.82 52.16 6.02
C ASP A 1104 -41.49 50.86 5.27
N LEU A 1105 -42.41 49.90 5.33
CA LEU A 1105 -42.33 48.66 4.57
C LEU A 1105 -42.23 48.93 3.05
N SER A 1106 -42.94 49.94 2.54
CA SER A 1106 -42.89 50.31 1.12
C SER A 1106 -41.56 50.98 0.71
N ILE A 1107 -40.86 51.64 1.64
CA ILE A 1107 -39.52 52.21 1.38
C ILE A 1107 -38.49 51.09 1.22
N ILE A 1108 -38.56 50.05 2.05
CA ILE A 1108 -37.72 48.84 1.92
C ILE A 1108 -38.06 48.10 0.62
N ALA A 1109 -39.35 47.90 0.32
CA ALA A 1109 -39.79 47.21 -0.89
C ALA A 1109 -39.32 47.92 -2.18
N ALA A 1110 -39.26 49.26 -2.19
CA ALA A 1110 -38.73 50.04 -3.30
C ALA A 1110 -37.21 49.92 -3.51
N ARG A 1111 -36.49 49.34 -2.53
CA ARG A 1111 -35.03 49.17 -2.52
C ARG A 1111 -34.59 47.70 -2.56
N TYR A 1112 -35.55 46.77 -2.62
CA TYR A 1112 -35.35 45.33 -2.59
C TYR A 1112 -34.37 44.85 -3.68
N GLY A 1113 -33.44 43.97 -3.30
CA GLY A 1113 -32.40 43.43 -4.18
C GLY A 1113 -31.18 44.33 -4.39
N LYS A 1114 -31.02 45.39 -3.58
CA LYS A 1114 -29.78 46.18 -3.50
C LYS A 1114 -28.86 45.62 -2.41
N ASP A 1115 -27.56 45.81 -2.59
CA ASP A 1115 -26.50 45.33 -1.71
C ASP A 1115 -25.34 46.34 -1.61
N ARG A 1116 -24.31 46.04 -0.82
CA ARG A 1116 -23.10 46.87 -0.67
C ARG A 1116 -22.34 47.19 -1.97
N SER A 1117 -22.59 46.48 -3.07
CA SER A 1117 -22.01 46.77 -4.40
C SER A 1117 -22.84 47.76 -5.21
N SER A 1118 -24.07 48.05 -4.79
CA SER A 1118 -24.99 48.95 -5.47
C SER A 1118 -24.46 50.40 -5.47
N PRO A 1119 -24.45 51.12 -6.62
CA PRO A 1119 -23.84 52.46 -6.71
C PRO A 1119 -24.45 53.53 -5.79
N ASP A 1120 -25.68 53.33 -5.34
CA ASP A 1120 -26.42 54.20 -4.42
C ASP A 1120 -26.54 53.62 -2.99
N TRP A 1121 -25.76 52.58 -2.64
CA TRP A 1121 -25.84 51.89 -1.34
C TRP A 1121 -25.87 52.83 -0.14
N GLU A 1122 -24.99 53.83 -0.09
CA GLU A 1122 -24.93 54.81 1.00
C GLU A 1122 -26.22 55.61 1.21
N GLN A 1123 -27.08 55.72 0.19
CA GLN A 1123 -28.38 56.39 0.24
C GLN A 1123 -29.53 55.44 0.61
N VAL A 1124 -29.38 54.14 0.33
CA VAL A 1124 -30.42 53.12 0.54
C VAL A 1124 -30.22 52.27 1.78
N LYS A 1125 -29.00 52.17 2.33
CA LYS A 1125 -28.60 51.30 3.45
C LYS A 1125 -29.43 51.46 4.73
N SER A 1126 -30.22 52.52 4.88
CA SER A 1126 -31.19 52.64 5.96
C SER A 1126 -32.34 51.61 5.86
N ALA A 1127 -32.47 50.91 4.74
CA ALA A 1127 -33.43 49.83 4.53
C ALA A 1127 -32.84 48.42 4.75
N ASP A 1128 -31.54 48.32 5.03
CA ASP A 1128 -30.89 47.11 5.56
C ASP A 1128 -31.10 47.14 7.09
N ILE A 1129 -32.19 46.52 7.53
CA ILE A 1129 -32.63 46.52 8.92
C ILE A 1129 -31.80 45.54 9.73
N ASN A 1130 -31.46 44.40 9.12
CA ASN A 1130 -30.81 43.29 9.79
C ASN A 1130 -29.27 43.45 9.90
N GLY A 1131 -28.67 44.27 9.03
CA GLY A 1131 -27.24 44.63 9.01
C GLY A 1131 -26.35 43.73 8.14
N ASP A 1132 -26.91 42.78 7.38
CA ASP A 1132 -26.14 41.81 6.61
C ASP A 1132 -25.45 42.39 5.35
N GLY A 1133 -25.87 43.57 4.89
CA GLY A 1133 -25.33 44.22 3.70
C GLY A 1133 -26.13 44.00 2.41
N VAL A 1134 -27.33 43.44 2.49
CA VAL A 1134 -28.31 43.27 1.43
C VAL A 1134 -29.65 43.86 1.91
N ILE A 1135 -30.54 44.24 0.99
CA ILE A 1135 -31.92 44.64 1.30
C ILE A 1135 -32.83 43.58 0.69
N ASP A 1136 -33.35 42.67 1.52
CA ASP A 1136 -34.09 41.49 1.06
C ASP A 1136 -35.41 41.23 1.83
N ILE A 1137 -35.91 39.99 1.76
CA ILE A 1137 -37.16 39.59 2.40
C ILE A 1137 -37.07 39.58 3.93
N LEU A 1138 -35.88 39.43 4.51
CA LEU A 1138 -35.65 39.46 5.95
C LEU A 1138 -35.86 40.87 6.52
N ASP A 1139 -35.46 41.91 5.80
CA ASP A 1139 -35.70 43.31 6.19
C ASP A 1139 -37.18 43.68 6.09
N LEU A 1140 -37.84 43.25 5.00
CA LEU A 1140 -39.30 43.37 4.88
C LEU A 1140 -40.01 42.64 6.02
N VAL A 1141 -39.59 41.43 6.38
CA VAL A 1141 -40.16 40.67 7.50
C VAL A 1141 -39.88 41.35 8.84
N ALA A 1142 -38.72 41.99 9.02
CA ALA A 1142 -38.38 42.71 10.25
C ALA A 1142 -39.32 43.92 10.48
N VAL A 1143 -39.57 44.74 9.46
CA VAL A 1143 -40.54 45.85 9.56
C VAL A 1143 -41.97 45.35 9.60
N ALA A 1144 -42.34 44.34 8.80
CA ALA A 1144 -43.70 43.79 8.80
C ALA A 1144 -44.09 43.21 10.19
N LYS A 1145 -43.15 42.60 10.92
CA LYS A 1145 -43.38 42.20 12.31
C LYS A 1145 -43.66 43.39 13.22
N LYS A 1146 -42.93 44.49 13.08
CA LYS A 1146 -43.12 45.72 13.86
C LYS A 1146 -44.42 46.48 13.56
N ILE A 1147 -45.05 46.23 12.41
CA ILE A 1147 -46.42 46.73 12.09
C ILE A 1147 -47.50 45.89 12.81
N LEU A 1148 -47.18 44.65 13.20
CA LEU A 1148 -48.11 43.69 13.81
C LEU A 1148 -47.95 43.58 15.35
N GLU A 1149 -46.97 44.27 15.92
CA GLU A 1149 -46.75 44.46 17.37
C GLU A 1149 -47.53 45.69 17.91
#